data_AF-A0A841VDR1-F1
#
_entry.id   AF-A0A841VDR1-F1
#
_cell.length_a   1.000
_cell.length_b   1.000
_cell.length_c   1.000
_cell.angle_alpha   90.00
_cell.angle_beta   90.00
_cell.angle_gamma   90.00
#
_symmetry.space_group_name_H-M   'P 1'
#
loop_
_entity.id
_entity.type
_entity.pdbx_description
1 polymer ?
#
loop_
_entity_poly.entity_id
_entity_poly.type
_entity_poly.pdbx_seq_one_letter_code
_entity_poly.pdbx_strand_id
1 'polypeptide(L)'
;MFSTPQKTNASRTQQAFEKFDIRNFQDQLEPSKAKNKFICPVCGGNDLSIVPETGKYRCFNNCECKDIREAIKPWAEVVAERAGANYTPSPRRNSPQPKTVKPKTTIIPEDFALVALTDRAIAIPQPQPLTSKPPKGIPGHASQVTYPYSQSQWVVRYQWKDTSKEKGYNKSFRQWHRLPDGTPEMRKGDEPWRAYRLDEAIAASKLVQGTPAILQHEGEGCVEVGREHGLAGFTFQGSAWDKKSILPEYQLIKDSGIGLIIFLHDPDDTGLKKLASCLECAAEVGIALIGINPNDICPDLPYKSSDIKEILGQMEVPEFIRRLEAEIHVAVNARQAAESHINNDASTQETGTSFLQQAYHYLFGDKSWICANDELYYHARNHYKYSPDSKERRRISDFCDAYKVEAPNGKITYPYASPTWVKKVLEWAKMRTEIDPELINPPGVNCINGIVRAVWNGKNFTITLDPHTPEDYFIYEPLIEYDPNADSTDCERLLACLDKPQQEVLLRNLAASLDLQTVRKVRGREAKALLAVGLGSNGKDAIRKCVSIIYGETGITSISLSDFQAYDEGRKFGLAPLMHSRLNWASENPQTCRLDRIQSLKLFVTGNKLHCERKGKDHIEFTPNATGIFNLNETPPLQGVMQATQDRIAVLEFLKTFVKNPDPNNPNELQADSRFADDSEFVRTHVAPAFLNKMLEALNNLIKEGIDYECTTDAFRNVQKENNHLFQFLEDNNIGYVEGGEITARALWSMLEQHYIQNGTLTIDEGNRRSWIDQARPSDKNVKGINQIIPRISQLFPKAVKGTRYCDIAKRNIPILIGIGILSVTRTTFGETRTTSAPLSAPETTPNQDFRTTRTTFSNTQENIEEEGVQLNLPSPAMKIEEYVAPTGAGGAEPLPDMENCCVNSCVTGAEKLESGAGESEEVASSEDSKVLASEAIACILESPDPSWEVIKDILGEMEIASYSELHGFLTLGEFAQLEMLVRAAESEVDMPD
;
A
#
# COMPACT_ATOMS: atom_id res chain seq x y z
N MET A 1 0.95 46.30 82.85
CA MET A 1 -0.45 45.90 82.57
C MET A 1 -0.42 45.17 81.23
N PHE A 2 -1.14 44.04 81.11
CA PHE A 2 -1.28 43.23 79.88
C PHE A 2 -0.02 42.54 79.35
N SER A 3 -0.07 41.37 78.70
CA SER A 3 -0.81 40.10 78.91
C SER A 3 -0.58 39.24 77.67
N THR A 4 -0.07 38.03 77.83
CA THR A 4 0.22 37.10 76.73
C THR A 4 -1.08 36.58 76.08
N PRO A 5 -1.30 36.72 74.76
CA PRO A 5 -2.46 36.13 74.10
C PRO A 5 -2.31 34.62 73.90
N GLN A 6 -3.42 33.89 74.00
CA GLN A 6 -3.47 32.44 73.83
C GLN A 6 -3.29 32.02 72.35
N LYS A 7 -2.64 30.88 72.12
CA LYS A 7 -2.64 30.21 70.81
C LYS A 7 -4.04 29.67 70.50
N THR A 8 -4.70 30.17 69.47
CA THR A 8 -6.00 29.69 69.00
C THR A 8 -5.87 28.62 67.89
N ASN A 9 -6.86 27.73 67.85
CA ASN A 9 -6.97 26.43 67.17
C ASN A 9 -6.73 26.33 65.64
N ALA A 10 -6.01 27.23 64.98
CA ALA A 10 -5.88 27.22 63.51
C ALA A 10 -5.06 26.04 62.93
N SER A 11 -4.14 25.44 63.70
CA SER A 11 -3.16 24.48 63.14
C SER A 11 -3.61 23.02 63.08
N ARG A 12 -4.85 22.68 63.46
CA ARG A 12 -5.37 21.30 63.41
C ARG A 12 -6.08 20.98 62.09
N THR A 13 -6.63 21.99 61.42
CA THR A 13 -7.51 21.84 60.25
C THR A 13 -6.74 21.66 58.93
N GLN A 14 -5.47 22.08 58.85
CA GLN A 14 -4.68 22.05 57.60
C GLN A 14 -3.91 20.75 57.34
N GLN A 15 -3.80 19.81 58.30
CA GLN A 15 -3.12 18.52 58.10
C GLN A 15 -4.06 17.36 57.71
N ALA A 16 -5.36 17.61 57.53
CA ALA A 16 -6.38 16.56 57.47
C ALA A 16 -6.64 15.93 56.07
N PHE A 17 -6.03 16.42 54.99
CA PHE A 17 -6.55 16.17 53.63
C PHE A 17 -5.60 15.53 52.60
N GLU A 18 -4.61 14.74 53.02
CA GLU A 18 -3.94 13.82 52.07
C GLU A 18 -4.72 12.52 51.85
N LYS A 19 -5.33 11.94 52.89
CA LYS A 19 -6.15 10.71 52.83
C LYS A 19 -7.37 10.82 53.75
N PHE A 20 -8.50 10.20 53.36
CA PHE A 20 -9.69 10.14 54.21
C PHE A 20 -9.42 9.26 55.45
N ASP A 21 -9.63 9.82 56.64
CA ASP A 21 -9.57 9.11 57.92
C ASP A 21 -10.87 9.37 58.68
N ILE A 22 -11.64 8.32 58.96
CA ILE A 22 -12.95 8.40 59.63
C ILE A 22 -12.85 9.01 61.04
N ARG A 23 -11.66 8.99 61.66
CA ARG A 23 -11.43 9.57 62.99
C ARG A 23 -11.63 11.09 63.00
N ASN A 24 -11.46 11.75 61.86
CA ASN A 24 -11.69 13.19 61.69
C ASN A 24 -13.20 13.56 61.57
N PHE A 25 -14.08 12.56 61.57
CA PHE A 25 -15.53 12.72 61.38
C PHE A 25 -16.35 11.98 62.45
N GLN A 26 -15.74 11.59 63.58
CA GLN A 26 -16.47 10.93 64.68
C GLN A 26 -17.56 11.83 65.27
N ASP A 27 -17.36 13.14 65.23
CA ASP A 27 -18.30 14.18 65.65
C ASP A 27 -19.62 14.16 64.86
N GLN A 28 -19.60 13.55 63.65
CA GLN A 28 -20.76 13.41 62.76
C GLN A 28 -21.44 12.03 62.88
N LEU A 29 -20.90 11.13 63.72
CA LEU A 29 -21.42 9.77 63.91
C LEU A 29 -22.09 9.64 65.28
N GLU A 30 -23.35 9.23 65.29
CA GLU A 30 -24.09 9.04 66.54
C GLU A 30 -23.56 7.79 67.30
N PRO A 31 -23.15 7.92 68.57
CA PRO A 31 -22.66 6.80 69.36
C PRO A 31 -23.81 5.83 69.70
N SER A 32 -23.56 4.54 69.49
CA SER A 32 -24.50 3.47 69.82
C SER A 32 -24.47 3.14 71.32
N LYS A 33 -25.51 2.48 71.83
CA LYS A 33 -25.57 2.03 73.24
C LYS A 33 -24.47 1.01 73.60
N ALA A 34 -23.76 0.46 72.61
CA ALA A 34 -22.64 -0.44 72.81
C ALA A 34 -21.29 0.32 72.83
N LYS A 35 -20.43 -0.02 73.80
CA LYS A 35 -19.13 0.64 74.03
C LYS A 35 -18.26 0.61 72.77
N ASN A 36 -17.78 1.77 72.33
CA ASN A 36 -16.96 1.99 71.13
C ASN A 36 -17.61 1.58 69.80
N LYS A 37 -18.95 1.61 69.71
CA LYS A 37 -19.70 1.42 68.47
C LYS A 37 -20.51 2.67 68.12
N PHE A 38 -20.72 2.88 66.82
CA PHE A 38 -21.50 3.99 66.27
C PHE A 38 -22.69 3.45 65.47
N ILE A 39 -23.64 4.33 65.18
CA ILE A 39 -24.72 4.06 64.21
C ILE A 39 -24.14 4.24 62.80
N CYS A 40 -24.39 3.28 61.92
CA CYS A 40 -23.93 3.30 60.53
C CYS A 40 -24.78 4.28 59.71
N PRO A 41 -24.21 5.31 59.07
CA PRO A 41 -24.98 6.31 58.32
C PRO A 41 -25.64 5.74 57.04
N VAL A 42 -25.18 4.58 56.54
CA VAL A 42 -25.73 3.95 55.33
C VAL A 42 -26.96 3.08 55.62
N CYS A 43 -27.01 2.40 56.77
CA CYS A 43 -28.07 1.41 57.07
C CYS A 43 -28.82 1.64 58.39
N GLY A 44 -28.48 2.68 59.16
CA GLY A 44 -29.06 2.94 60.49
C GLY A 44 -28.72 1.90 61.56
N GLY A 45 -27.93 0.88 61.23
CA GLY A 45 -27.56 -0.20 62.15
C GLY A 45 -26.56 0.24 63.22
N ASN A 46 -26.76 -0.22 64.46
CA ASN A 46 -26.02 0.19 65.66
C ASN A 46 -24.63 -0.47 65.87
N ASP A 47 -24.05 -1.03 64.81
CA ASP A 47 -22.83 -1.84 64.84
C ASP A 47 -21.78 -1.42 63.79
N LEU A 48 -21.46 -0.12 63.78
CA LEU A 48 -20.27 0.43 63.12
C LEU A 48 -19.10 0.48 64.13
N SER A 49 -18.05 -0.28 63.87
CA SER A 49 -16.83 -0.27 64.69
C SER A 49 -15.74 0.57 64.03
N ILE A 50 -15.01 1.36 64.83
CA ILE A 50 -13.84 2.16 64.41
C ILE A 50 -12.67 1.82 65.32
N VAL A 51 -11.54 1.44 64.74
CA VAL A 51 -10.29 1.09 65.46
C VAL A 51 -9.50 2.37 65.77
N PRO A 52 -9.33 2.76 67.05
CA PRO A 52 -8.74 4.06 67.41
C PRO A 52 -7.31 4.27 66.90
N GLU A 53 -6.45 3.25 66.94
CA GLU A 53 -5.03 3.38 66.57
C GLU A 53 -4.84 3.54 65.06
N THR A 54 -5.64 2.82 64.27
CA THR A 54 -5.42 2.68 62.81
C THR A 54 -6.41 3.43 61.92
N GLY A 55 -7.52 3.92 62.47
CA GLY A 55 -8.60 4.57 61.68
C GLY A 55 -9.37 3.61 60.77
N LYS A 56 -9.11 2.30 60.83
CA LYS A 56 -9.89 1.28 60.10
C LYS A 56 -11.28 1.16 60.72
N TYR A 57 -12.29 1.00 59.88
CA TYR A 57 -13.69 0.85 60.31
C TYR A 57 -14.39 -0.25 59.51
N ARG A 58 -15.46 -0.81 60.07
CA ARG A 58 -16.35 -1.77 59.41
C ARG A 58 -17.73 -1.74 60.05
N CYS A 59 -18.78 -1.77 59.23
CA CYS A 59 -20.14 -2.07 59.67
C CYS A 59 -20.35 -3.59 59.69
N PHE A 60 -20.87 -4.13 60.79
CA PHE A 60 -21.17 -5.57 60.89
C PHE A 60 -22.53 -5.96 60.27
N ASN A 61 -23.29 -4.99 59.74
CA ASN A 61 -24.53 -5.20 58.98
C ASN A 61 -24.29 -5.17 57.45
N ASN A 62 -23.16 -5.70 56.97
CA ASN A 62 -22.82 -5.89 55.56
C ASN A 62 -22.70 -4.64 54.64
N CYS A 63 -22.52 -3.42 55.18
CA CYS A 63 -22.22 -2.24 54.35
C CYS A 63 -20.73 -2.17 53.95
N GLU A 64 -20.42 -1.80 52.72
CA GLU A 64 -19.04 -1.56 52.30
C GLU A 64 -18.45 -0.28 52.92
N CYS A 65 -17.13 -0.29 53.13
CA CYS A 65 -16.43 0.87 53.68
C CYS A 65 -16.45 2.08 52.73
N LYS A 66 -16.55 1.84 51.42
CA LYS A 66 -16.64 2.90 50.40
C LYS A 66 -17.89 3.75 50.58
N ASP A 67 -19.04 3.11 50.81
CA ASP A 67 -20.35 3.76 50.89
C ASP A 67 -20.50 4.50 52.23
N ILE A 68 -19.96 3.92 53.32
CA ILE A 68 -19.90 4.58 54.62
C ILE A 68 -19.07 5.87 54.54
N ARG A 69 -17.95 5.87 53.81
CA ARG A 69 -17.17 7.09 53.55
C ARG A 69 -17.98 8.12 52.75
N GLU A 70 -18.62 7.69 51.67
CA GLU A 70 -19.37 8.59 50.78
C GLU A 70 -20.57 9.23 51.49
N ALA A 71 -21.22 8.51 52.42
CA ALA A 71 -22.31 9.01 53.26
C ALA A 71 -21.84 9.96 54.39
N ILE A 72 -20.57 9.90 54.82
CA ILE A 72 -20.00 10.81 55.82
C ILE A 72 -19.51 12.09 55.15
N LYS A 73 -18.73 11.97 54.07
CA LYS A 73 -18.36 13.11 53.23
C LYS A 73 -18.17 12.67 51.77
N PRO A 74 -19.00 13.14 50.82
CA PRO A 74 -18.86 12.82 49.40
C PRO A 74 -17.46 13.17 48.88
N TRP A 75 -16.86 12.26 48.12
CA TRP A 75 -15.49 12.43 47.63
C TRP A 75 -15.37 13.59 46.64
N ALA A 76 -16.45 13.89 45.92
CA ALA A 76 -16.53 15.06 45.04
C ALA A 76 -16.32 16.38 45.81
N GLU A 77 -16.90 16.52 47.00
CA GLU A 77 -16.72 17.71 47.84
C GLU A 77 -15.28 17.81 48.37
N VAL A 78 -14.67 16.69 48.76
CA VAL A 78 -13.25 16.64 49.18
C VAL A 78 -12.32 17.03 48.02
N VAL A 79 -12.67 16.73 46.77
CA VAL A 79 -11.91 17.16 45.59
C VAL A 79 -12.18 18.64 45.24
N ALA A 80 -13.42 19.12 45.40
CA ALA A 80 -13.77 20.54 45.18
C ALA A 80 -13.09 21.48 46.21
N GLU A 81 -13.07 21.11 47.50
CA GLU A 81 -12.34 21.86 48.53
C GLU A 81 -10.83 21.93 48.24
N ARG A 82 -10.25 20.85 47.70
CA ARG A 82 -8.84 20.83 47.26
C ARG A 82 -8.55 21.76 46.08
N ALA A 83 -9.55 22.06 45.23
CA ALA A 83 -9.39 22.98 44.11
C ALA A 83 -9.43 24.46 44.51
N GLY A 84 -9.95 24.79 45.70
CA GLY A 84 -10.11 26.16 46.20
C GLY A 84 -8.84 26.89 46.64
N ALA A 85 -7.66 26.27 46.53
CA ALA A 85 -6.38 26.86 46.93
C ALA A 85 -5.36 26.84 45.78
N ASN A 86 -5.35 27.90 44.97
CA ASN A 86 -4.32 28.29 43.99
C ASN A 86 -3.40 27.17 43.48
N TYR A 87 -3.95 26.23 42.70
CA TYR A 87 -3.16 25.28 41.93
C TYR A 87 -3.01 25.74 40.48
N THR A 88 -1.95 26.48 40.20
CA THR A 88 -1.40 26.50 38.83
C THR A 88 -0.81 25.12 38.54
N PRO A 89 -1.16 24.46 37.42
CA PRO A 89 -0.51 23.24 36.98
C PRO A 89 0.90 23.58 36.48
N SER A 90 1.80 23.85 37.42
CA SER A 90 3.25 23.81 37.16
C SER A 90 3.55 22.43 36.57
N PRO A 91 4.14 22.33 35.36
CA PRO A 91 4.44 21.03 34.79
C PRO A 91 5.40 20.32 35.73
N ARG A 92 4.92 19.25 36.38
CA ARG A 92 5.79 18.40 37.18
C ARG A 92 6.81 17.80 36.23
N ARG A 93 8.02 18.38 36.24
CA ARG A 93 9.24 17.64 35.94
C ARG A 93 9.15 16.38 36.78
N ASN A 94 8.84 15.27 36.13
CA ASN A 94 9.10 13.96 36.70
C ASN A 94 10.61 13.93 36.94
N SER A 95 11.02 14.04 38.21
CA SER A 95 12.27 13.45 38.65
C SER A 95 12.27 12.03 38.07
N PRO A 96 13.28 11.62 37.28
CA PRO A 96 13.29 10.28 36.72
C PRO A 96 13.26 9.30 37.89
N GLN A 97 12.11 8.65 38.14
CA GLN A 97 12.19 7.36 38.78
C GLN A 97 12.98 6.50 37.80
N PRO A 98 14.07 5.84 38.25
CA PRO A 98 14.80 4.96 37.38
C PRO A 98 13.80 3.95 36.84
N LYS A 99 13.57 3.97 35.52
CA LYS A 99 12.79 2.93 34.86
C LYS A 99 13.46 1.63 35.26
N THR A 100 12.76 0.77 36.01
CA THR A 100 13.17 -0.62 36.16
C THR A 100 13.13 -1.20 34.75
N VAL A 101 14.29 -1.22 34.11
CA VAL A 101 14.48 -1.85 32.82
C VAL A 101 14.05 -3.29 33.02
N LYS A 102 12.90 -3.68 32.45
CA LYS A 102 12.56 -5.09 32.36
C LYS A 102 13.74 -5.74 31.63
N PRO A 103 14.47 -6.68 32.26
CA PRO A 103 15.65 -7.27 31.64
C PRO A 103 15.24 -7.88 30.31
N LYS A 104 16.05 -7.65 29.26
CA LYS A 104 15.82 -8.26 27.95
C LYS A 104 15.79 -9.78 28.12
N THR A 105 14.84 -10.43 27.46
CA THR A 105 14.86 -11.89 27.31
C THR A 105 16.22 -12.31 26.80
N THR A 106 16.81 -13.32 27.46
CA THR A 106 18.13 -13.82 27.09
C THR A 106 18.02 -14.64 25.82
N ILE A 107 18.86 -14.34 24.84
CA ILE A 107 18.92 -15.05 23.55
C ILE A 107 19.10 -16.55 23.82
N ILE A 108 18.28 -17.37 23.16
CA ILE A 108 18.41 -18.83 23.28
C ILE A 108 19.66 -19.26 22.51
N PRO A 109 20.56 -20.09 23.07
CA PRO A 109 21.71 -20.62 22.36
C PRO A 109 21.31 -21.45 21.15
N GLU A 110 21.95 -21.24 19.99
CA GLU A 110 21.72 -22.03 18.77
C GLU A 110 22.34 -23.43 18.85
N ASP A 111 23.44 -23.57 19.59
CA ASP A 111 24.14 -24.83 19.88
C ASP A 111 23.93 -25.21 21.35
N PHE A 112 22.95 -26.07 21.61
CA PHE A 112 22.62 -26.59 22.94
C PHE A 112 22.52 -28.12 22.94
N ALA A 113 22.81 -28.73 24.09
CA ALA A 113 22.66 -30.15 24.32
C ALA A 113 22.03 -30.44 25.69
N LEU A 114 21.08 -31.37 25.71
CA LEU A 114 20.38 -31.81 26.93
C LEU A 114 21.36 -32.47 27.91
N VAL A 115 21.28 -32.08 29.18
CA VAL A 115 22.13 -32.65 30.23
C VAL A 115 21.70 -34.09 30.54
N ALA A 116 22.52 -35.04 30.11
CA ALA A 116 22.40 -36.46 30.47
C ALA A 116 23.26 -36.80 31.70
N LEU A 117 22.84 -37.80 32.46
CA LEU A 117 23.63 -38.42 33.53
C LEU A 117 24.67 -39.39 32.92
N THR A 118 25.84 -39.51 33.53
CA THR A 118 26.91 -40.42 33.06
C THR A 118 26.47 -41.89 33.08
N ASP A 119 25.70 -42.24 34.10
CA ASP A 119 25.08 -43.54 34.30
C ASP A 119 23.60 -43.33 34.66
N ARG A 120 22.71 -44.22 34.19
CA ARG A 120 21.30 -44.19 34.59
C ARG A 120 21.17 -44.41 36.10
N ALA A 121 20.27 -43.69 36.76
CA ALA A 121 20.11 -43.78 38.20
C ALA A 121 19.48 -45.13 38.62
N ILE A 122 20.31 -46.10 39.02
CA ILE A 122 19.85 -47.42 39.52
C ILE A 122 19.20 -47.29 40.91
N ALA A 123 19.56 -46.26 41.68
CA ALA A 123 19.06 -46.00 43.03
C ALA A 123 18.08 -44.80 43.05
N ILE A 124 16.85 -45.03 42.59
CA ILE A 124 15.73 -44.08 42.69
C ILE A 124 14.84 -44.35 43.93
N PRO A 125 14.19 -43.33 44.52
CA PRO A 125 13.28 -43.51 45.66
C PRO A 125 12.03 -44.36 45.31
N GLN A 126 11.99 -45.60 45.80
CA GLN A 126 10.87 -46.53 45.57
C GLN A 126 9.77 -46.42 46.64
N PRO A 127 8.49 -46.71 46.30
CA PRO A 127 7.40 -46.78 47.27
C PRO A 127 7.60 -47.90 48.30
N GLN A 128 7.59 -47.54 49.57
CA GLN A 128 7.71 -48.46 50.70
C GLN A 128 6.40 -48.51 51.51
N PRO A 129 6.06 -49.63 52.18
CA PRO A 129 4.98 -49.65 53.16
C PRO A 129 5.33 -48.74 54.36
N LEU A 130 4.31 -48.23 55.05
CA LEU A 130 4.48 -47.46 56.28
C LEU A 130 5.21 -48.27 57.37
N THR A 131 6.31 -47.74 57.88
CA THR A 131 7.11 -48.35 58.96
C THR A 131 6.68 -47.90 60.36
N SER A 132 5.82 -46.89 60.46
CA SER A 132 5.33 -46.30 61.71
C SER A 132 3.85 -45.89 61.58
N LYS A 133 3.22 -45.44 62.69
CA LYS A 133 1.87 -44.85 62.63
C LYS A 133 1.83 -43.71 61.61
N PRO A 134 0.82 -43.66 60.71
CA PRO A 134 0.72 -42.61 59.70
C PRO A 134 0.41 -41.25 60.35
N PRO A 135 0.86 -40.13 59.75
CA PRO A 135 0.45 -38.80 60.19
C PRO A 135 -1.07 -38.56 60.01
N LYS A 136 -1.60 -37.57 60.73
CA LYS A 136 -3.03 -37.22 60.71
C LYS A 136 -3.53 -37.02 59.26
N GLY A 137 -4.57 -37.75 58.88
CA GLY A 137 -5.21 -37.71 57.57
C GLY A 137 -4.62 -38.67 56.51
N ILE A 138 -3.68 -39.56 56.87
CA ILE A 138 -3.13 -40.58 55.97
C ILE A 138 -3.60 -41.98 56.43
N PRO A 139 -4.14 -42.84 55.53
CA PRO A 139 -4.53 -44.21 55.89
C PRO A 139 -3.34 -45.11 56.22
N GLY A 140 -3.53 -46.06 57.14
CA GLY A 140 -2.50 -47.02 57.55
C GLY A 140 -2.06 -48.04 56.48
N HIS A 141 -2.74 -48.08 55.33
CA HIS A 141 -2.38 -48.91 54.18
C HIS A 141 -1.70 -48.10 53.06
N ALA A 142 -1.36 -46.82 53.30
CA ALA A 142 -0.64 -46.01 52.32
C ALA A 142 0.80 -46.54 52.11
N SER A 143 1.33 -46.32 50.92
CA SER A 143 2.77 -46.35 50.66
C SER A 143 3.38 -44.96 50.88
N GLN A 144 4.68 -44.92 51.16
CA GLN A 144 5.47 -43.70 51.29
C GLN A 144 6.68 -43.73 50.37
N VAL A 145 7.00 -42.59 49.76
CA VAL A 145 8.24 -42.32 49.01
C VAL A 145 8.93 -41.13 49.68
N THR A 146 10.24 -41.24 49.93
CA THR A 146 11.03 -40.17 50.58
C THR A 146 11.99 -39.55 49.58
N TYR A 147 11.87 -38.24 49.36
CA TYR A 147 12.74 -37.43 48.51
C TYR A 147 13.70 -36.61 49.39
N PRO A 148 14.99 -36.98 49.47
CA PRO A 148 15.98 -36.28 50.31
C PRO A 148 16.48 -35.00 49.62
N TYR A 149 16.29 -33.85 50.26
CA TYR A 149 16.80 -32.56 49.77
C TYR A 149 18.19 -32.25 50.35
N SER A 150 18.43 -32.63 51.60
CA SER A 150 19.72 -32.48 52.27
C SER A 150 19.87 -33.54 53.39
N GLN A 151 20.97 -33.51 54.14
CA GLN A 151 21.13 -34.36 55.33
C GLN A 151 20.08 -34.06 56.42
N SER A 152 19.55 -32.83 56.42
CA SER A 152 18.62 -32.33 57.43
C SER A 152 17.18 -32.14 56.91
N GLN A 153 16.90 -32.18 55.60
CA GLN A 153 15.57 -31.91 55.02
C GLN A 153 15.13 -32.97 54.00
N TRP A 154 13.87 -33.39 54.05
CA TRP A 154 13.26 -34.30 53.07
C TRP A 154 11.74 -34.10 52.94
N VAL A 155 11.20 -34.51 51.79
CA VAL A 155 9.75 -34.57 51.55
C VAL A 155 9.30 -36.02 51.53
N VAL A 156 8.24 -36.36 52.25
CA VAL A 156 7.58 -37.67 52.17
C VAL A 156 6.27 -37.54 51.39
N ARG A 157 6.17 -38.25 50.27
CA ARG A 157 4.92 -38.45 49.51
C ARG A 157 4.24 -39.72 50.00
N TYR A 158 3.07 -39.57 50.60
CA TYR A 158 2.17 -40.67 50.93
C TYR A 158 1.16 -40.88 49.81
N GLN A 159 0.86 -42.13 49.47
CA GLN A 159 -0.09 -42.50 48.42
C GLN A 159 -0.89 -43.75 48.79
N TRP A 160 -2.19 -43.73 48.54
CA TRP A 160 -3.09 -44.86 48.79
C TRP A 160 -4.14 -44.99 47.68
N LYS A 161 -4.69 -46.19 47.50
CA LYS A 161 -5.76 -46.42 46.51
C LYS A 161 -7.04 -45.69 46.95
N ASP A 162 -7.67 -45.01 46.02
CA ASP A 162 -8.86 -44.20 46.26
C ASP A 162 -9.68 -44.16 44.96
N THR A 163 -10.68 -45.03 44.86
CA THR A 163 -11.51 -45.17 43.66
C THR A 163 -12.48 -43.99 43.46
N SER A 164 -12.52 -43.02 44.37
CA SER A 164 -13.26 -41.76 44.19
C SER A 164 -12.47 -40.71 43.39
N LYS A 165 -11.18 -40.95 43.14
CA LYS A 165 -10.30 -40.07 42.36
C LYS A 165 -10.13 -40.62 40.94
N GLU A 166 -10.13 -39.69 39.98
CA GLU A 166 -9.95 -39.96 38.54
C GLU A 166 -8.68 -40.78 38.24
N LYS A 167 -7.58 -40.55 38.97
CA LYS A 167 -6.32 -41.31 38.85
C LYS A 167 -6.32 -42.64 39.63
N GLY A 168 -7.42 -43.05 40.26
CA GLY A 168 -7.56 -44.29 41.06
C GLY A 168 -6.80 -44.31 42.39
N TYR A 169 -6.09 -43.24 42.73
CA TYR A 169 -5.33 -43.07 43.97
C TYR A 169 -5.39 -41.63 44.46
N ASN A 170 -5.08 -41.45 45.74
CA ASN A 170 -4.97 -40.16 46.40
C ASN A 170 -3.57 -39.99 47.00
N LYS A 171 -3.07 -38.76 47.08
CA LYS A 171 -1.68 -38.46 47.46
C LYS A 171 -1.59 -37.28 48.42
N SER A 172 -0.60 -37.30 49.32
CA SER A 172 -0.34 -36.20 50.25
C SER A 172 1.16 -36.05 50.51
N PHE A 173 1.66 -34.82 50.51
CA PHE A 173 3.07 -34.51 50.75
C PHE A 173 3.26 -33.95 52.16
N ARG A 174 4.36 -34.32 52.83
CA ARG A 174 4.76 -33.77 54.14
C ARG A 174 6.24 -33.42 54.11
N GLN A 175 6.55 -32.17 54.43
CA GLN A 175 7.91 -31.71 54.67
C GLN A 175 8.37 -32.18 56.05
N TRP A 176 9.63 -32.58 56.12
CA TRP A 176 10.32 -32.92 57.35
C TRP A 176 11.68 -32.23 57.38
N HIS A 177 12.11 -31.89 58.59
CA HIS A 177 13.49 -31.48 58.84
C HIS A 177 14.01 -32.10 60.15
N ARG A 178 15.33 -32.07 60.35
CA ARG A 178 15.98 -32.38 61.64
C ARG A 178 16.24 -31.10 62.41
N LEU A 179 15.92 -31.15 63.70
CA LEU A 179 16.41 -30.20 64.69
C LEU A 179 17.94 -30.42 64.92
N PRO A 180 18.65 -29.46 65.55
CA PRO A 180 20.08 -29.57 65.83
C PRO A 180 20.49 -30.77 66.72
N ASP A 181 19.55 -31.39 67.43
CA ASP A 181 19.74 -32.61 68.22
C ASP A 181 19.58 -33.91 67.40
N GLY A 182 19.23 -33.80 66.11
CA GLY A 182 18.96 -34.91 65.18
C GLY A 182 17.49 -35.36 65.12
N THR A 183 16.62 -34.82 65.97
CA THR A 183 15.19 -35.21 66.07
C THR A 183 14.42 -34.80 64.81
N PRO A 184 13.67 -35.72 64.16
CA PRO A 184 12.89 -35.41 62.96
C PRO A 184 11.54 -34.77 63.29
N GLU A 185 11.24 -33.61 62.70
CA GLU A 185 9.97 -32.90 62.85
C GLU A 185 9.24 -32.69 61.52
N MET A 186 7.94 -32.97 61.51
CA MET A 186 7.05 -32.83 60.34
C MET A 186 6.57 -31.38 60.14
N ARG A 187 7.51 -30.48 59.86
CA ARG A 187 7.28 -29.10 59.40
C ARG A 187 8.40 -28.65 58.44
N LYS A 188 8.18 -27.55 57.72
CA LYS A 188 9.14 -27.00 56.73
C LYS A 188 10.53 -26.70 57.33
N GLY A 189 10.59 -26.33 58.62
CA GLY A 189 11.82 -25.83 59.24
C GLY A 189 12.17 -24.42 58.75
N ASP A 190 13.17 -23.81 59.37
CA ASP A 190 13.59 -22.43 59.09
C ASP A 190 14.77 -22.34 58.09
N GLU A 191 15.44 -23.47 57.82
CA GLU A 191 16.52 -23.57 56.83
C GLU A 191 16.01 -23.43 55.38
N PRO A 192 16.79 -22.81 54.46
CA PRO A 192 16.43 -22.69 53.05
C PRO A 192 16.23 -24.06 52.38
N TRP A 193 15.25 -24.15 51.48
CA TRP A 193 15.01 -25.36 50.68
C TRP A 193 15.62 -25.18 49.29
N ARG A 194 16.70 -25.92 49.02
CA ARG A 194 17.35 -26.04 47.70
C ARG A 194 16.41 -26.66 46.66
N ALA A 195 16.69 -26.48 45.38
CA ALA A 195 16.01 -27.22 44.31
C ALA A 195 16.40 -28.71 44.36
N TYR A 196 15.42 -29.60 44.21
CA TYR A 196 15.61 -31.04 44.27
C TYR A 196 16.50 -31.51 43.10
N ARG A 197 17.58 -32.25 43.41
CA ARG A 197 18.56 -32.81 42.44
C ARG A 197 19.33 -31.79 41.61
N LEU A 198 19.21 -30.49 41.88
CA LEU A 198 19.90 -29.47 41.09
C LEU A 198 21.43 -29.62 41.13
N ASP A 199 22.02 -29.92 42.29
CA ASP A 199 23.47 -30.09 42.43
C ASP A 199 24.04 -31.25 41.58
N GLU A 200 23.26 -32.31 41.38
CA GLU A 200 23.60 -33.45 40.52
C GLU A 200 23.55 -33.07 39.03
N ALA A 201 22.51 -32.33 38.64
CA ALA A 201 22.38 -31.84 37.27
C ALA A 201 23.45 -30.79 36.91
N ILE A 202 23.88 -29.95 37.87
CA ILE A 202 25.03 -29.04 37.75
C ILE A 202 26.36 -29.80 37.68
N ALA A 203 26.48 -30.96 38.31
CA ALA A 203 27.66 -31.81 38.17
C ALA A 203 27.71 -32.46 36.76
N ALA A 204 26.56 -32.93 36.27
CA ALA A 204 26.42 -33.55 34.95
C ALA A 204 26.62 -32.55 33.79
N SER A 205 26.13 -31.30 33.92
CA SER A 205 26.23 -30.29 32.86
C SER A 205 27.67 -29.96 32.45
N LYS A 206 28.64 -30.14 33.35
CA LYS A 206 30.08 -29.93 33.11
C LYS A 206 30.71 -30.93 32.13
N LEU A 207 29.99 -31.99 31.77
CA LEU A 207 30.43 -33.02 30.83
C LEU A 207 29.83 -32.85 29.43
N VAL A 208 28.90 -31.91 29.25
CA VAL A 208 28.26 -31.61 27.97
C VAL A 208 29.21 -30.81 27.07
N GLN A 209 29.26 -31.16 25.79
CA GLN A 209 29.88 -30.35 24.74
C GLN A 209 28.78 -29.46 24.11
N GLY A 210 29.07 -28.18 23.88
CA GLY A 210 28.05 -27.19 23.50
C GLY A 210 27.40 -26.54 24.73
N THR A 211 26.28 -25.83 24.55
CA THR A 211 25.62 -25.15 25.67
C THR A 211 24.73 -26.10 26.47
N PRO A 212 24.93 -26.30 27.79
CA PRO A 212 24.11 -27.24 28.55
C PRO A 212 22.67 -26.75 28.70
N ALA A 213 21.70 -27.63 28.42
CA ALA A 213 20.27 -27.41 28.60
C ALA A 213 19.68 -28.38 29.65
N ILE A 214 19.10 -27.84 30.72
CA ILE A 214 18.61 -28.62 31.88
C ILE A 214 17.08 -28.74 31.90
N LEU A 215 16.57 -29.92 32.25
CA LEU A 215 15.13 -30.13 32.46
C LEU A 215 14.66 -29.62 33.83
N GLN A 216 13.54 -28.90 33.83
CA GLN A 216 12.76 -28.57 35.01
C GLN A 216 11.42 -29.30 34.95
N HIS A 217 10.97 -29.84 36.08
CA HIS A 217 9.68 -30.51 36.25
C HIS A 217 8.89 -29.92 37.42
N GLU A 218 7.60 -30.24 37.52
CA GLU A 218 6.71 -29.74 38.59
C GLU A 218 6.77 -30.50 39.92
N GLY A 219 7.34 -31.71 39.94
CA GLY A 219 7.34 -32.57 41.12
C GLY A 219 8.45 -33.61 41.12
N GLU A 220 8.82 -34.07 42.31
CA GLU A 220 10.03 -34.87 42.56
C GLU A 220 9.94 -36.23 41.86
N GLY A 221 8.74 -36.78 41.69
CA GLY A 221 8.52 -38.03 40.95
C GLY A 221 8.86 -37.93 39.46
N CYS A 222 8.63 -36.78 38.83
CA CYS A 222 8.95 -36.56 37.41
C CYS A 222 10.47 -36.47 37.21
N VAL A 223 11.17 -35.80 38.13
CA VAL A 223 12.64 -35.77 38.17
C VAL A 223 13.22 -37.18 38.28
N GLU A 224 12.71 -38.01 39.19
CA GLU A 224 13.22 -39.38 39.36
C GLU A 224 12.94 -40.28 38.14
N VAL A 225 11.82 -40.09 37.43
CA VAL A 225 11.55 -40.76 36.13
C VAL A 225 12.56 -40.32 35.06
N GLY A 226 12.89 -39.03 34.98
CA GLY A 226 13.96 -38.55 34.10
C GLY A 226 15.31 -39.21 34.43
N ARG A 227 15.69 -39.25 35.71
CA ARG A 227 16.96 -39.84 36.20
C ARG A 227 17.08 -41.34 35.89
N GLU A 228 15.98 -42.10 36.00
CA GLU A 228 15.91 -43.51 35.63
C GLU A 228 16.25 -43.73 34.14
N HIS A 229 15.81 -42.81 33.28
CA HIS A 229 16.04 -42.84 31.84
C HIS A 229 17.37 -42.18 31.41
N GLY A 230 18.12 -41.61 32.36
CA GLY A 230 19.43 -40.97 32.14
C GLY A 230 19.38 -39.46 31.88
N LEU A 231 18.22 -38.82 32.06
CA LEU A 231 18.04 -37.38 31.89
C LEU A 231 18.23 -36.66 33.24
N ALA A 232 19.05 -35.61 33.25
CA ALA A 232 19.23 -34.78 34.45
C ALA A 232 18.18 -33.66 34.50
N GLY A 233 17.59 -33.45 35.67
CA GLY A 233 16.63 -32.37 35.87
C GLY A 233 16.38 -32.07 37.34
N PHE A 234 15.59 -31.02 37.60
CA PHE A 234 15.30 -30.52 38.94
C PHE A 234 13.83 -30.11 39.13
N THR A 235 13.43 -29.89 40.39
CA THR A 235 12.12 -29.31 40.74
C THR A 235 12.21 -28.50 42.02
N PHE A 236 11.28 -27.57 42.23
CA PHE A 236 11.09 -26.91 43.51
C PHE A 236 10.19 -27.73 44.44
N GLN A 237 10.48 -27.71 45.74
CA GLN A 237 9.59 -28.21 46.79
C GLN A 237 8.21 -27.57 46.61
N GLY A 238 7.11 -28.34 46.74
CA GLY A 238 5.75 -27.90 46.36
C GLY A 238 5.19 -26.59 46.98
N SER A 239 5.88 -25.96 47.94
CA SER A 239 5.55 -24.64 48.51
C SER A 239 6.69 -23.60 48.37
N ALA A 240 7.62 -23.86 47.45
CA ALA A 240 8.80 -23.04 47.13
C ALA A 240 8.79 -22.60 45.64
N TRP A 241 7.60 -22.51 45.04
CA TRP A 241 7.36 -21.95 43.70
C TRP A 241 7.17 -20.42 43.73
N ASP A 242 7.64 -19.77 44.80
CA ASP A 242 7.62 -18.32 44.96
C ASP A 242 8.93 -17.68 44.50
N LYS A 243 8.88 -16.42 44.08
CA LYS A 243 10.02 -15.68 43.55
C LYS A 243 11.27 -15.68 44.45
N LYS A 244 11.12 -15.67 45.78
CA LYS A 244 12.28 -15.67 46.69
C LYS A 244 13.00 -17.02 46.73
N SER A 245 12.28 -18.10 46.45
CA SER A 245 12.80 -19.46 46.38
C SER A 245 13.39 -19.80 45.01
N ILE A 246 12.82 -19.26 43.92
CA ILE A 246 13.26 -19.55 42.54
C ILE A 246 14.55 -18.79 42.18
N LEU A 247 14.63 -17.48 42.47
CA LEU A 247 15.74 -16.62 42.03
C LEU A 247 17.15 -17.13 42.43
N PRO A 248 17.41 -17.57 43.68
CA PRO A 248 18.76 -18.02 44.06
C PRO A 248 19.21 -19.27 43.32
N GLU A 249 18.27 -20.19 43.06
CA GLU A 249 18.56 -21.45 42.36
C GLU A 249 18.81 -21.20 40.86
N TYR A 250 18.05 -20.29 40.24
CA TYR A 250 18.28 -19.86 38.86
C TYR A 250 19.59 -19.10 38.68
N GLN A 251 19.96 -18.24 39.64
CA GLN A 251 21.26 -17.57 39.64
C GLN A 251 22.39 -18.60 39.69
N LEU A 252 22.27 -19.62 40.53
CA LEU A 252 23.26 -20.71 40.58
C LEU A 252 23.33 -21.54 39.28
N ILE A 253 22.20 -21.82 38.62
CA ILE A 253 22.18 -22.50 37.32
C ILE A 253 23.02 -21.72 36.30
N LYS A 254 22.78 -20.40 36.22
CA LYS A 254 23.52 -19.49 35.34
C LYS A 254 25.01 -19.43 35.69
N ASP A 255 25.33 -19.24 36.97
CA ASP A 255 26.73 -19.18 37.46
C ASP A 255 27.49 -20.51 37.26
N SER A 256 26.75 -21.62 37.10
CA SER A 256 27.30 -22.94 36.78
C SER A 256 27.55 -23.18 35.29
N GLY A 257 27.27 -22.20 34.42
CA GLY A 257 27.49 -22.28 32.97
C GLY A 257 26.38 -22.98 32.17
N ILE A 258 25.21 -23.24 32.78
CA ILE A 258 24.03 -23.76 32.07
C ILE A 258 23.35 -22.59 31.36
N GLY A 259 23.11 -22.73 30.05
CA GLY A 259 22.57 -21.64 29.22
C GLY A 259 21.06 -21.64 29.03
N LEU A 260 20.42 -22.81 29.16
CA LEU A 260 18.99 -22.99 28.86
C LEU A 260 18.29 -23.86 29.93
N ILE A 261 17.13 -23.39 30.40
CA ILE A 261 16.19 -24.17 31.23
C ILE A 261 14.99 -24.56 30.37
N ILE A 262 14.67 -25.85 30.34
CA ILE A 262 13.51 -26.40 29.63
C ILE A 262 12.50 -26.86 30.66
N PHE A 263 11.41 -26.12 30.84
CA PHE A 263 10.37 -26.44 31.82
C PHE A 263 9.22 -27.20 31.16
N LEU A 264 9.20 -28.52 31.37
CA LEU A 264 8.06 -29.37 31.05
C LEU A 264 7.02 -29.22 32.17
N HIS A 265 6.00 -28.40 31.92
CA HIS A 265 4.98 -28.04 32.90
C HIS A 265 3.72 -28.91 32.78
N ASP A 266 2.91 -28.98 33.83
CA ASP A 266 1.61 -29.65 33.77
C ASP A 266 0.67 -28.81 32.88
N PRO A 267 -0.15 -29.42 31.99
CA PRO A 267 -1.06 -28.70 31.08
C PRO A 267 -2.33 -28.17 31.77
N ASP A 268 -2.20 -27.59 32.97
CA ASP A 268 -3.30 -26.99 33.72
C ASP A 268 -3.02 -25.53 34.15
N ASP A 269 -4.05 -24.84 34.64
CA ASP A 269 -3.96 -23.44 35.13
C ASP A 269 -2.92 -23.24 36.25
N THR A 270 -2.54 -24.31 36.97
CA THR A 270 -1.54 -24.26 38.04
C THR A 270 -0.14 -24.30 37.43
N GLY A 271 0.08 -25.18 36.46
CA GLY A 271 1.34 -25.29 35.72
C GLY A 271 1.62 -24.03 34.89
N LEU A 272 0.63 -23.48 34.20
CA LEU A 272 0.76 -22.21 33.48
C LEU A 272 1.14 -21.03 34.42
N LYS A 273 0.60 -20.98 35.65
CA LYS A 273 0.98 -19.96 36.66
C LYS A 273 2.40 -20.16 37.20
N LYS A 274 2.84 -21.41 37.36
CA LYS A 274 4.24 -21.73 37.70
C LYS A 274 5.17 -21.33 36.56
N LEU A 275 4.82 -21.65 35.31
CA LEU A 275 5.59 -21.27 34.12
C LEU A 275 5.75 -19.75 34.03
N ALA A 276 4.68 -18.97 34.19
CA ALA A 276 4.75 -17.50 34.21
C ALA A 276 5.70 -17.00 35.30
N SER A 277 5.60 -17.54 36.52
CA SER A 277 6.49 -17.21 37.65
C SER A 277 7.96 -17.56 37.37
N CYS A 278 8.20 -18.70 36.69
CA CYS A 278 9.52 -19.14 36.28
C CYS A 278 10.10 -18.25 35.16
N LEU A 279 9.31 -17.87 34.15
CA LEU A 279 9.71 -16.95 33.09
C LEU A 279 10.10 -15.57 33.65
N GLU A 280 9.35 -15.03 34.61
CA GLU A 280 9.72 -13.78 35.30
C GLU A 280 11.06 -13.90 36.04
N CYS A 281 11.29 -15.00 36.76
CA CYS A 281 12.54 -15.22 37.49
C CYS A 281 13.73 -15.46 36.55
N ALA A 282 13.53 -16.18 35.44
CA ALA A 282 14.55 -16.43 34.42
C ALA A 282 14.96 -15.13 33.71
N ALA A 283 14.00 -14.26 33.39
CA ALA A 283 14.27 -12.93 32.87
C ALA A 283 15.07 -12.08 33.89
N GLU A 284 14.70 -12.10 35.17
CA GLU A 284 15.40 -11.35 36.23
C GLU A 284 16.85 -11.78 36.44
N VAL A 285 17.13 -13.09 36.38
CA VAL A 285 18.49 -13.65 36.41
C VAL A 285 19.23 -13.45 35.07
N GLY A 286 18.49 -13.34 33.97
CA GLY A 286 19.03 -13.30 32.61
C GLY A 286 19.56 -14.66 32.18
N ILE A 287 18.73 -15.70 32.27
CA ILE A 287 18.96 -17.04 31.73
C ILE A 287 17.82 -17.38 30.76
N ALA A 288 18.09 -18.12 29.68
CA ALA A 288 17.04 -18.52 28.75
C ALA A 288 16.15 -19.60 29.40
N LEU A 289 14.82 -19.43 29.30
CA LEU A 289 13.84 -20.43 29.71
C LEU A 289 12.79 -20.62 28.61
N ILE A 290 12.44 -21.88 28.35
CA ILE A 290 11.35 -22.30 27.45
C ILE A 290 10.40 -23.18 28.27
N GLY A 291 9.12 -22.87 28.23
CA GLY A 291 8.07 -23.77 28.70
C GLY A 291 7.57 -24.63 27.54
N ILE A 292 7.41 -25.92 27.76
CA ILE A 292 6.91 -26.87 26.75
C ILE A 292 5.73 -27.62 27.34
N ASN A 293 4.64 -27.72 26.57
CA ASN A 293 3.48 -28.51 26.96
C ASN A 293 3.73 -29.98 26.57
N PRO A 294 3.57 -30.94 27.50
CA PRO A 294 3.67 -32.38 27.21
C PRO A 294 2.87 -32.85 25.99
N ASN A 295 1.73 -32.21 25.70
CA ASN A 295 0.87 -32.57 24.58
C ASN A 295 1.47 -32.18 23.21
N ASP A 296 2.39 -31.20 23.15
CA ASP A 296 3.06 -30.81 21.91
C ASP A 296 4.03 -31.92 21.45
N ILE A 297 4.69 -32.57 22.42
CA ILE A 297 5.58 -33.72 22.21
C ILE A 297 4.79 -35.00 21.88
N CYS A 298 3.63 -35.18 22.54
CA CYS A 298 2.80 -36.38 22.44
C CYS A 298 1.31 -36.02 22.48
N PRO A 299 0.67 -35.76 21.32
CA PRO A 299 -0.71 -35.28 21.25
C PRO A 299 -1.78 -36.22 21.83
N ASP A 300 -1.51 -37.53 21.87
CA ASP A 300 -2.43 -38.55 22.39
C ASP A 300 -2.47 -38.62 23.94
N LEU A 301 -1.85 -37.66 24.64
CA LEU A 301 -1.83 -37.64 26.10
C LEU A 301 -3.12 -37.08 26.72
N PRO A 302 -3.58 -37.67 27.85
CA PRO A 302 -4.75 -37.19 28.58
C PRO A 302 -4.49 -35.83 29.25
N TYR A 303 -5.16 -34.78 28.77
CA TYR A 303 -5.01 -33.35 29.10
C TYR A 303 -4.92 -32.96 30.60
N LYS A 304 -5.26 -33.82 31.57
CA LYS A 304 -5.15 -33.55 33.02
C LYS A 304 -4.09 -34.41 33.74
N SER A 305 -3.30 -35.17 32.99
CA SER A 305 -2.27 -36.06 33.53
C SER A 305 -1.04 -36.24 32.65
N SER A 306 -0.90 -35.48 31.56
CA SER A 306 0.31 -35.45 30.75
C SER A 306 1.51 -34.97 31.58
N ASP A 307 2.40 -35.88 31.93
CA ASP A 307 3.72 -35.61 32.53
C ASP A 307 4.79 -36.49 31.85
N ILE A 308 6.07 -36.32 32.20
CA ILE A 308 7.17 -37.10 31.59
C ILE A 308 7.00 -38.63 31.73
N LYS A 309 6.27 -39.09 32.76
CA LYS A 309 6.03 -40.52 32.99
C LYS A 309 5.01 -41.07 32.00
N GLU A 310 3.98 -40.30 31.66
CA GLU A 310 3.03 -40.70 30.61
C GLU A 310 3.66 -40.59 29.22
N ILE A 311 4.52 -39.58 28.95
CA ILE A 311 5.30 -39.49 27.70
C ILE A 311 6.18 -40.73 27.50
N LEU A 312 7.06 -41.03 28.47
CA LEU A 312 7.98 -42.17 28.39
C LEU A 312 7.27 -43.54 28.55
N GLY A 313 5.98 -43.55 28.86
CA GLY A 313 5.11 -44.72 28.76
C GLY A 313 4.61 -45.01 27.33
N GLN A 314 4.71 -44.03 26.42
CA GLN A 314 4.27 -44.14 25.02
C GLN A 314 5.41 -44.05 23.99
N MET A 315 6.59 -43.54 24.37
CA MET A 315 7.75 -43.43 23.47
C MET A 315 9.08 -43.70 24.16
N GLU A 316 10.05 -44.18 23.37
CA GLU A 316 11.43 -44.41 23.81
C GLU A 316 12.20 -43.09 24.03
N VAL A 317 13.18 -43.11 24.93
CA VAL A 317 13.97 -41.92 25.34
C VAL A 317 14.60 -41.16 24.15
N PRO A 318 15.18 -41.81 23.12
CA PRO A 318 15.75 -41.07 21.98
C PRO A 318 14.69 -40.34 21.13
N GLU A 319 13.48 -40.89 21.03
CA GLU A 319 12.37 -40.24 20.33
C GLU A 319 11.80 -39.08 21.13
N PHE A 320 11.73 -39.22 22.47
CA PHE A 320 11.40 -38.11 23.36
C PHE A 320 12.38 -36.94 23.21
N ILE A 321 13.69 -37.22 23.25
CA ILE A 321 14.75 -36.21 23.06
C ILE A 321 14.58 -35.51 21.71
N ARG A 322 14.44 -36.27 20.61
CA ARG A 322 14.29 -35.73 19.25
C ARG A 322 13.09 -34.79 19.11
N ARG A 323 11.95 -35.13 19.72
CA ARG A 323 10.75 -34.27 19.70
C ARG A 323 10.86 -33.06 20.60
N LEU A 324 11.45 -33.23 21.79
CA LEU A 324 11.72 -32.14 22.70
C LEU A 324 12.64 -31.09 22.06
N GLU A 325 13.69 -31.52 21.35
CA GLU A 325 14.58 -30.66 20.57
C GLU A 325 13.85 -29.96 19.42
N ALA A 326 12.96 -30.66 18.71
CA ALA A 326 12.13 -30.06 17.67
C ALA A 326 11.23 -28.93 18.20
N GLU A 327 10.53 -29.13 19.33
CA GLU A 327 9.71 -28.10 19.96
C GLU A 327 10.54 -26.92 20.49
N ILE A 328 11.77 -27.17 20.96
CA ILE A 328 12.72 -26.10 21.30
C ILE A 328 13.07 -25.27 20.06
N HIS A 329 13.36 -25.90 18.92
CA HIS A 329 13.63 -25.19 17.67
C HIS A 329 12.40 -24.40 17.16
N VAL A 330 11.18 -24.93 17.30
CA VAL A 330 9.94 -24.19 17.00
C VAL A 330 9.82 -22.95 17.90
N ALA A 331 10.06 -23.10 19.21
CA ALA A 331 10.03 -21.98 20.16
C ALA A 331 11.16 -20.95 19.91
N VAL A 332 12.34 -21.37 19.43
CA VAL A 332 13.42 -20.48 18.99
C VAL A 332 13.01 -19.69 17.75
N ASN A 333 12.52 -20.36 16.71
CA ASN A 333 12.12 -19.72 15.45
C ASN A 333 10.97 -18.73 15.68
N ALA A 334 9.98 -19.08 16.50
CA ALA A 334 8.90 -18.18 16.88
C ALA A 334 9.40 -16.94 17.65
N ARG A 335 10.42 -17.09 18.50
CA ARG A 335 11.06 -15.96 19.19
C ARG A 335 11.93 -15.11 18.25
N GLN A 336 12.66 -15.71 17.31
CA GLN A 336 13.44 -14.95 16.30
C GLN A 336 12.52 -14.15 15.36
N ALA A 337 11.38 -14.73 14.94
CA ALA A 337 10.34 -14.01 14.22
C ALA A 337 9.74 -12.87 15.08
N ALA A 338 9.45 -13.13 16.35
CA ALA A 338 9.01 -12.06 17.26
C ALA A 338 10.09 -10.99 17.48
N GLU A 339 11.37 -11.33 17.54
CA GLU A 339 12.47 -10.37 17.72
C GLU A 339 12.75 -9.52 16.47
N SER A 340 12.51 -10.05 15.25
CA SER A 340 12.49 -9.23 14.04
C SER A 340 11.31 -8.25 14.03
N HIS A 341 10.18 -8.62 14.65
CA HIS A 341 9.07 -7.70 14.90
C HIS A 341 9.32 -6.69 16.04
N ILE A 342 10.08 -7.02 17.09
CA ILE A 342 10.23 -6.19 18.34
C ILE A 342 11.00 -4.87 18.16
N ASN A 343 11.59 -4.58 17.00
CA ASN A 343 11.95 -3.19 16.66
C ASN A 343 10.71 -2.31 16.36
N ASN A 344 9.52 -2.90 16.24
CA ASN A 344 8.21 -2.26 16.22
C ASN A 344 7.33 -2.77 17.38
N ASP A 345 6.65 -1.85 18.06
CA ASP A 345 5.74 -2.05 19.18
C ASP A 345 6.27 -2.70 20.48
N ALA A 346 6.27 -1.88 21.54
CA ALA A 346 6.49 -2.31 22.91
C ALA A 346 5.16 -2.52 23.66
N SER A 347 4.96 -3.75 24.13
CA SER A 347 4.09 -4.16 25.24
C SER A 347 2.56 -4.07 25.10
N THR A 348 1.92 -5.23 25.22
CA THR A 348 0.62 -5.39 25.86
C THR A 348 0.80 -5.98 27.27
N GLN A 349 0.42 -5.20 28.29
CA GLN A 349 -0.27 -5.80 29.44
C GLN A 349 -1.72 -6.08 29.01
N GLU A 350 -2.52 -6.77 29.83
CA GLU A 350 -3.99 -6.80 29.65
C GLU A 350 -4.60 -5.43 29.98
N THR A 351 -4.37 -4.46 29.09
CA THR A 351 -5.21 -3.29 28.91
C THR A 351 -6.30 -3.68 27.93
N GLY A 352 -7.57 -3.45 28.28
CA GLY A 352 -8.68 -3.71 27.37
C GLY A 352 -8.41 -3.08 26.00
N THR A 353 -8.45 -3.89 24.94
CA THR A 353 -8.07 -3.46 23.59
C THR A 353 -8.90 -2.26 23.17
N SER A 354 -8.24 -1.25 22.63
CA SER A 354 -8.92 -0.03 22.16
C SER A 354 -10.00 -0.38 21.14
N PHE A 355 -11.11 0.35 21.13
CA PHE A 355 -12.17 0.15 20.14
C PHE A 355 -11.62 0.14 18.70
N LEU A 356 -10.62 0.98 18.40
CA LEU A 356 -9.97 1.01 17.08
C LEU A 356 -9.19 -0.27 16.76
N GLN A 357 -8.56 -0.91 17.77
CA GLN A 357 -7.91 -2.20 17.59
C GLN A 357 -8.93 -3.32 17.37
N GLN A 358 -10.02 -3.35 18.15
CA GLN A 358 -11.10 -4.33 17.98
C GLN A 358 -11.79 -4.20 16.62
N ALA A 359 -12.13 -2.97 16.21
CA ALA A 359 -12.69 -2.66 14.90
C ALA A 359 -11.74 -3.07 13.77
N TYR A 360 -10.44 -2.78 13.91
CA TYR A 360 -9.43 -3.22 12.93
C TYR A 360 -9.36 -4.74 12.81
N HIS A 361 -9.24 -5.48 13.92
CA HIS A 361 -9.18 -6.94 13.87
C HIS A 361 -10.46 -7.57 13.30
N TYR A 362 -11.64 -7.01 13.59
CA TYR A 362 -12.90 -7.54 13.08
C TYR A 362 -13.13 -7.23 11.59
N LEU A 363 -12.75 -6.03 11.12
CA LEU A 363 -13.04 -5.57 9.75
C LEU A 363 -11.88 -5.82 8.77
N PHE A 364 -10.64 -5.84 9.24
CA PHE A 364 -9.44 -5.88 8.41
C PHE A 364 -8.47 -7.01 8.82
N GLY A 365 -8.84 -7.87 9.78
CA GLY A 365 -8.05 -9.04 10.20
C GLY A 365 -8.29 -10.31 9.38
N ASP A 366 -9.22 -10.29 8.41
CA ASP A 366 -9.61 -11.46 7.59
C ASP A 366 -8.69 -11.74 6.40
N LYS A 367 -7.92 -10.73 5.97
CA LYS A 367 -7.07 -10.73 4.77
C LYS A 367 -5.80 -9.94 5.03
N SER A 368 -4.82 -10.07 4.15
CA SER A 368 -3.72 -9.10 4.08
C SER A 368 -4.22 -7.83 3.41
N TRP A 369 -4.13 -6.69 4.09
CA TRP A 369 -4.53 -5.38 3.58
C TRP A 369 -3.31 -4.48 3.44
N ILE A 370 -3.31 -3.61 2.42
CA ILE A 370 -2.31 -2.55 2.23
C ILE A 370 -3.02 -1.21 1.96
N CYS A 371 -2.35 -0.12 2.34
CA CYS A 371 -2.71 1.23 1.94
C CYS A 371 -1.52 1.91 1.28
N ALA A 372 -1.75 2.56 0.14
CA ALA A 372 -0.76 3.37 -0.55
C ALA A 372 -1.46 4.56 -1.19
N ASN A 373 -0.81 5.74 -1.19
CA ASN A 373 -1.38 6.97 -1.76
C ASN A 373 -2.81 7.33 -1.25
N ASP A 374 -3.11 7.00 0.02
CA ASP A 374 -4.44 7.16 0.65
C ASP A 374 -5.55 6.29 0.00
N GLU A 375 -5.18 5.21 -0.69
CA GLU A 375 -6.06 4.23 -1.33
C GLU A 375 -5.87 2.85 -0.67
N LEU A 376 -6.96 2.12 -0.38
CA LEU A 376 -6.94 0.81 0.31
C LEU A 376 -7.08 -0.36 -0.68
N TYR A 377 -6.33 -1.43 -0.42
CA TYR A 377 -6.40 -2.67 -1.19
C TYR A 377 -6.35 -3.89 -0.25
N TYR A 378 -6.99 -4.99 -0.65
CA TYR A 378 -6.89 -6.28 0.03
C TYR A 378 -6.33 -7.35 -0.91
N HIS A 379 -5.49 -8.23 -0.38
CA HIS A 379 -4.97 -9.37 -1.11
C HIS A 379 -6.13 -10.34 -1.40
N ALA A 380 -6.28 -10.71 -2.68
CA ALA A 380 -7.30 -11.64 -3.14
C ALA A 380 -6.76 -13.07 -3.23
N ARG A 381 -6.03 -13.39 -4.31
CA ARG A 381 -5.38 -14.69 -4.54
C ARG A 381 -3.92 -14.54 -4.97
N ASN A 382 -3.70 -13.67 -5.96
CA ASN A 382 -2.44 -13.42 -6.67
C ASN A 382 -2.23 -11.93 -6.96
N HIS A 383 -3.05 -11.06 -6.37
CA HIS A 383 -2.98 -9.60 -6.52
C HIS A 383 -3.79 -8.92 -5.42
N TYR A 384 -3.57 -7.62 -5.29
CA TYR A 384 -4.29 -6.71 -4.41
C TYR A 384 -5.43 -6.01 -5.15
N LYS A 385 -6.65 -6.15 -4.65
CA LYS A 385 -7.85 -5.54 -5.22
C LYS A 385 -8.22 -4.27 -4.47
N TYR A 386 -8.43 -3.18 -5.21
CA TYR A 386 -8.85 -1.90 -4.65
C TYR A 386 -10.19 -2.01 -3.91
N SER A 387 -10.27 -1.42 -2.70
CA SER A 387 -11.52 -1.26 -1.95
C SER A 387 -11.79 0.23 -1.74
N PRO A 388 -12.81 0.80 -2.42
CA PRO A 388 -13.14 2.21 -2.28
C PRO A 388 -13.55 2.58 -0.86
N ASP A 389 -13.09 3.73 -0.35
CA ASP A 389 -13.48 4.24 0.96
C ASP A 389 -15.00 4.35 1.16
N SER A 390 -15.78 4.57 0.09
CA SER A 390 -17.25 4.60 0.18
C SER A 390 -17.85 3.28 0.66
N LYS A 391 -17.28 2.16 0.22
CA LYS A 391 -17.67 0.80 0.62
C LYS A 391 -17.23 0.51 2.06
N GLU A 392 -15.97 0.80 2.39
CA GLU A 392 -15.48 0.54 3.76
C GLU A 392 -16.14 1.48 4.78
N ARG A 393 -16.46 2.74 4.46
CA ARG A 393 -17.26 3.61 5.33
C ARG A 393 -18.60 3.02 5.70
N ARG A 394 -19.32 2.39 4.76
CA ARG A 394 -20.60 1.70 5.03
C ARG A 394 -20.37 0.53 5.99
N ARG A 395 -19.44 -0.38 5.64
CA ARG A 395 -19.11 -1.57 6.44
C ARG A 395 -18.64 -1.24 7.86
N ILE A 396 -17.85 -0.17 8.02
CA ILE A 396 -17.44 0.38 9.32
C ILE A 396 -18.63 0.98 10.06
N SER A 397 -19.52 1.70 9.37
CA SER A 397 -20.74 2.27 9.98
C SER A 397 -21.65 1.18 10.54
N ASP A 398 -21.89 0.11 9.78
CA ASP A 398 -22.71 -1.03 10.21
C ASP A 398 -22.11 -1.71 11.46
N PHE A 399 -20.78 -1.85 11.52
CA PHE A 399 -20.08 -2.35 12.72
C PHE A 399 -20.19 -1.40 13.92
N CYS A 400 -19.98 -0.10 13.70
CA CYS A 400 -20.08 0.93 14.74
C CYS A 400 -21.47 1.04 15.35
N ASP A 401 -22.53 0.84 14.55
CA ASP A 401 -23.93 0.85 14.99
C ASP A 401 -24.30 -0.43 15.75
N ALA A 402 -23.79 -1.60 15.31
CA ALA A 402 -23.99 -2.86 16.02
C ALA A 402 -23.23 -2.98 17.35
N TYR A 403 -22.18 -2.16 17.58
CA TYR A 403 -21.27 -2.30 18.72
C TYR A 403 -21.88 -1.78 20.03
N LYS A 404 -22.36 -2.72 20.86
CA LYS A 404 -22.99 -2.48 22.17
C LYS A 404 -21.95 -2.33 23.28
N VAL A 405 -22.08 -1.29 24.10
CA VAL A 405 -21.34 -1.11 25.34
C VAL A 405 -22.32 -1.04 26.51
N GLU A 406 -22.24 -2.00 27.42
CA GLU A 406 -22.96 -1.97 28.69
C GLU A 406 -22.29 -0.97 29.63
N ALA A 407 -23.02 0.08 30.01
CA ALA A 407 -22.57 1.03 31.02
C ALA A 407 -22.66 0.40 32.43
N PRO A 408 -21.90 0.89 33.44
CA PRO A 408 -21.88 0.31 34.79
C PRO A 408 -23.22 0.30 35.55
N ASN A 409 -24.26 0.92 35.00
CA ASN A 409 -25.63 0.92 35.51
C ASN A 409 -26.55 -0.09 34.78
N GLY A 410 -25.99 -0.99 33.96
CA GLY A 410 -26.74 -1.98 33.17
C GLY A 410 -27.44 -1.41 31.92
N LYS A 411 -27.23 -0.12 31.59
CA LYS A 411 -27.79 0.47 30.37
C LYS A 411 -26.92 0.15 29.16
N ILE A 412 -27.50 -0.48 28.14
CA ILE A 412 -26.86 -0.66 26.83
C ILE A 412 -26.76 0.71 26.15
N THR A 413 -25.58 1.02 25.61
CA THR A 413 -25.28 2.25 24.87
C THR A 413 -24.48 1.93 23.61
N TYR A 414 -24.53 2.82 22.61
CA TYR A 414 -23.83 2.68 21.34
C TYR A 414 -22.88 3.88 21.13
N PRO A 415 -21.79 3.99 21.94
CA PRO A 415 -20.94 5.19 21.96
C PRO A 415 -20.13 5.41 20.67
N TYR A 416 -20.10 4.41 19.79
CA TYR A 416 -19.34 4.42 18.53
C TYR A 416 -20.20 4.67 17.28
N ALA A 417 -21.53 4.68 17.41
CA ALA A 417 -22.48 4.99 16.34
C ALA A 417 -22.45 6.50 15.97
N SER A 418 -21.35 6.93 15.33
CA SER A 418 -21.12 8.33 14.95
C SER A 418 -20.16 8.43 13.75
N PRO A 419 -20.39 9.37 12.82
CA PRO A 419 -19.48 9.62 11.68
C PRO A 419 -18.02 9.86 12.08
N THR A 420 -17.78 10.43 13.26
CA THR A 420 -16.43 10.67 13.81
C THR A 420 -15.68 9.36 14.05
N TRP A 421 -16.35 8.32 14.55
CA TRP A 421 -15.72 7.02 14.79
C TRP A 421 -15.53 6.24 13.51
N VAL A 422 -16.48 6.33 12.56
CA VAL A 422 -16.32 5.73 11.22
C VAL A 422 -15.08 6.28 10.52
N LYS A 423 -14.86 7.61 10.56
CA LYS A 423 -13.64 8.25 10.04
C LYS A 423 -12.38 7.74 10.74
N LYS A 424 -12.37 7.72 12.08
CA LYS A 424 -11.21 7.26 12.88
C LYS A 424 -10.86 5.79 12.64
N VAL A 425 -11.84 4.90 12.45
CA VAL A 425 -11.57 3.48 12.15
C VAL A 425 -10.97 3.32 10.75
N LEU A 426 -11.48 4.07 9.76
CA LEU A 426 -10.92 4.04 8.40
C LEU A 426 -9.49 4.61 8.36
N GLU A 427 -9.27 5.77 8.98
CA GLU A 427 -7.96 6.41 9.13
C GLU A 427 -6.96 5.48 9.85
N TRP A 428 -7.39 4.85 10.94
CA TRP A 428 -6.61 3.85 11.66
C TRP A 428 -6.29 2.62 10.81
N ALA A 429 -7.23 2.13 10.00
CA ALA A 429 -6.99 1.01 9.09
C ALA A 429 -5.98 1.36 8.00
N LYS A 430 -6.06 2.56 7.40
CA LYS A 430 -5.06 3.07 6.45
C LYS A 430 -3.68 3.14 7.08
N MET A 431 -3.53 3.83 8.22
CA MET A 431 -2.25 3.92 8.95
C MET A 431 -1.68 2.55 9.34
N ARG A 432 -2.52 1.58 9.71
CA ARG A 432 -2.10 0.22 10.12
C ARG A 432 -1.65 -0.66 8.96
N THR A 433 -1.98 -0.29 7.73
CA THR A 433 -1.71 -1.06 6.51
C THR A 433 -0.84 -0.28 5.53
N GLU A 434 -0.36 0.90 5.92
CA GLU A 434 0.41 1.80 5.06
C GLU A 434 1.74 1.16 4.64
N ILE A 435 1.98 1.14 3.31
CA ILE A 435 3.23 0.72 2.68
C ILE A 435 3.80 1.89 1.89
N ASP A 436 5.11 1.84 1.61
CA ASP A 436 5.74 2.77 0.68
C ASP A 436 5.14 2.58 -0.74
N PRO A 437 4.55 3.62 -1.36
CA PRO A 437 3.98 3.53 -2.70
C PRO A 437 4.98 3.13 -3.80
N GLU A 438 6.29 3.27 -3.58
CA GLU A 438 7.32 2.78 -4.53
C GLU A 438 7.41 1.23 -4.58
N LEU A 439 6.84 0.53 -3.60
CA LEU A 439 6.79 -0.95 -3.57
C LEU A 439 5.64 -1.54 -4.41
N ILE A 440 4.70 -0.72 -4.89
CA ILE A 440 3.58 -1.17 -5.74
C ILE A 440 4.08 -1.55 -7.13
N ASN A 441 3.52 -2.66 -7.66
CA ASN A 441 3.85 -3.22 -8.97
C ASN A 441 5.36 -3.44 -9.17
N PRO A 442 6.01 -4.26 -8.33
CA PRO A 442 7.46 -4.48 -8.34
C PRO A 442 7.99 -5.02 -9.69
N PRO A 443 9.31 -5.00 -9.94
CA PRO A 443 9.91 -5.56 -11.16
C PRO A 443 9.48 -7.01 -11.45
N GLY A 444 9.29 -7.32 -12.74
CA GLY A 444 8.69 -8.56 -13.22
C GLY A 444 7.31 -8.41 -13.89
N VAL A 445 6.63 -9.53 -14.07
CA VAL A 445 5.25 -9.63 -14.58
C VAL A 445 4.46 -10.57 -13.67
N ASN A 446 3.29 -10.13 -13.23
CA ASN A 446 2.35 -10.98 -12.52
C ASN A 446 1.63 -11.90 -13.52
N CYS A 447 1.77 -13.22 -13.41
CA CYS A 447 1.13 -14.22 -14.27
C CYS A 447 0.24 -15.15 -13.43
N ILE A 448 -0.71 -15.85 -14.06
CA ILE A 448 -1.68 -16.71 -13.37
C ILE A 448 -0.95 -17.79 -12.53
N ASN A 449 0.09 -18.41 -13.10
CA ASN A 449 0.85 -19.50 -12.51
C ASN A 449 2.03 -19.08 -11.61
N GLY A 450 2.32 -17.78 -11.48
CA GLY A 450 3.39 -17.24 -10.64
C GLY A 450 3.85 -15.86 -11.10
N ILE A 451 4.93 -15.36 -10.53
CA ILE A 451 5.50 -14.05 -10.87
C ILE A 451 6.81 -14.26 -11.63
N VAL A 452 6.86 -13.76 -12.87
CA VAL A 452 8.07 -13.87 -13.70
C VAL A 452 9.01 -12.72 -13.37
N ARG A 453 10.23 -13.02 -12.93
CA ARG A 453 11.22 -12.01 -12.51
C ARG A 453 12.58 -12.18 -13.17
N ALA A 454 13.29 -11.06 -13.31
CA ALA A 454 14.73 -11.06 -13.56
C ALA A 454 15.47 -10.94 -12.23
N VAL A 455 16.07 -12.04 -11.78
CA VAL A 455 16.91 -12.08 -10.57
C VAL A 455 18.33 -11.68 -10.96
N TRP A 456 18.76 -10.50 -10.53
CA TRP A 456 20.04 -9.90 -10.94
C TRP A 456 21.22 -10.39 -10.10
N ASN A 457 22.30 -10.77 -10.78
CA ASN A 457 23.61 -11.06 -10.19
C ASN A 457 24.66 -10.15 -10.87
N GLY A 458 24.93 -9.01 -10.23
CA GLY A 458 25.79 -7.96 -10.80
C GLY A 458 25.15 -7.31 -12.03
N LYS A 459 25.76 -7.50 -13.20
CA LYS A 459 25.23 -7.01 -14.50
C LYS A 459 24.39 -8.03 -15.25
N ASN A 460 24.45 -9.31 -14.86
CA ASN A 460 23.70 -10.39 -15.48
C ASN A 460 22.43 -10.66 -14.68
N PHE A 461 21.48 -11.39 -15.25
CA PHE A 461 20.30 -11.87 -14.54
C PHE A 461 19.91 -13.27 -14.99
N THR A 462 19.08 -13.94 -14.20
CA THR A 462 18.37 -15.18 -14.55
C THR A 462 16.88 -14.96 -14.44
N ILE A 463 16.09 -15.55 -15.34
CA ILE A 463 14.63 -15.51 -15.21
C ILE A 463 14.17 -16.59 -14.23
N THR A 464 13.31 -16.23 -13.29
CA THR A 464 12.61 -17.15 -12.37
C THR A 464 11.09 -17.00 -12.49
N LEU A 465 10.38 -18.06 -12.12
CA LEU A 465 8.92 -18.05 -11.91
C LEU A 465 8.71 -18.34 -10.43
N ASP A 466 8.43 -17.29 -9.66
CA ASP A 466 8.28 -17.36 -8.21
C ASP A 466 6.80 -17.56 -7.84
N PRO A 467 6.45 -18.25 -6.74
CA PRO A 467 5.07 -18.37 -6.29
C PRO A 467 4.51 -17.01 -5.84
N HIS A 468 3.18 -16.84 -5.93
CA HIS A 468 2.50 -15.64 -5.42
C HIS A 468 2.65 -15.51 -3.90
N THR A 469 3.04 -14.32 -3.44
CA THR A 469 3.17 -13.98 -2.01
C THR A 469 2.40 -12.70 -1.69
N PRO A 470 1.78 -12.54 -0.50
CA PRO A 470 1.17 -11.27 -0.09
C PRO A 470 2.17 -10.10 0.02
N GLU A 471 3.46 -10.39 0.16
CA GLU A 471 4.54 -9.40 0.18
C GLU A 471 4.74 -8.74 -1.20
N ASP A 472 4.18 -9.31 -2.27
CA ASP A 472 4.25 -8.80 -3.63
C ASP A 472 3.03 -7.93 -4.01
N TYR A 473 3.18 -6.62 -3.85
CA TYR A 473 2.12 -5.62 -3.99
C TYR A 473 1.75 -5.30 -5.45
N PHE A 474 1.38 -6.32 -6.24
CA PHE A 474 0.73 -6.12 -7.54
C PHE A 474 -0.73 -5.71 -7.34
N ILE A 475 -1.09 -4.50 -7.79
CA ILE A 475 -2.47 -3.97 -7.71
C ILE A 475 -3.31 -4.25 -8.96
N TYR A 476 -2.81 -5.12 -9.86
CA TYR A 476 -3.48 -5.54 -11.10
C TYR A 476 -3.66 -7.05 -11.14
N GLU A 477 -4.78 -7.51 -11.71
CA GLU A 477 -5.08 -8.93 -11.88
C GLU A 477 -4.19 -9.52 -12.99
N PRO A 478 -3.51 -10.66 -12.75
CA PRO A 478 -2.70 -11.30 -13.79
C PRO A 478 -3.61 -12.01 -14.80
N LEU A 479 -3.51 -11.61 -16.07
CA LEU A 479 -4.34 -12.17 -17.12
C LEU A 479 -3.68 -13.33 -17.88
N ILE A 480 -2.35 -13.42 -17.94
CA ILE A 480 -1.66 -14.43 -18.75
C ILE A 480 -1.02 -15.52 -17.91
N GLU A 481 -0.90 -16.72 -18.46
CA GLU A 481 -0.03 -17.76 -17.93
C GLU A 481 1.38 -17.63 -18.54
N TYR A 482 2.43 -17.87 -17.76
CA TYR A 482 3.79 -17.95 -18.30
C TYR A 482 4.11 -19.39 -18.73
N ASP A 483 4.23 -19.61 -20.04
CA ASP A 483 4.76 -20.85 -20.63
C ASP A 483 6.05 -20.54 -21.43
N PRO A 484 7.22 -21.05 -21.02
CA PRO A 484 8.48 -20.85 -21.76
C PRO A 484 8.51 -21.53 -23.14
N ASN A 485 7.54 -22.41 -23.47
CA ASN A 485 7.44 -23.11 -24.75
C ASN A 485 6.26 -22.63 -25.63
N ALA A 486 5.61 -21.52 -25.28
CA ALA A 486 4.47 -21.00 -26.02
C ALA A 486 4.77 -20.79 -27.51
N ASP A 487 3.84 -21.20 -28.38
CA ASP A 487 3.98 -21.10 -29.84
C ASP A 487 4.14 -19.64 -30.29
N SER A 488 5.22 -19.32 -30.98
CA SER A 488 5.50 -17.96 -31.45
C SER A 488 4.78 -17.58 -32.74
N THR A 489 4.10 -18.51 -33.42
CA THR A 489 3.49 -18.31 -34.75
C THR A 489 2.59 -17.06 -34.82
N ASP A 490 1.65 -16.91 -33.89
CA ASP A 490 0.72 -15.76 -33.90
C ASP A 490 1.36 -14.47 -33.36
N CYS A 491 2.34 -14.57 -32.47
CA CYS A 491 3.16 -13.45 -32.01
C CYS A 491 4.02 -12.88 -33.14
N GLU A 492 4.68 -13.74 -33.92
CA GLU A 492 5.51 -13.36 -35.07
C GLU A 492 4.65 -12.76 -36.20
N ARG A 493 3.43 -13.29 -36.41
CA ARG A 493 2.44 -12.73 -37.33
C ARG A 493 1.99 -11.33 -36.96
N LEU A 494 1.81 -11.05 -35.66
CA LEU A 494 1.49 -9.70 -35.16
C LEU A 494 2.68 -8.74 -35.31
N LEU A 495 3.90 -9.18 -34.99
CA LEU A 495 5.12 -8.38 -35.09
C LEU A 495 5.56 -8.09 -36.55
N ALA A 496 5.10 -8.88 -37.52
CA ALA A 496 5.43 -8.74 -38.94
C ALA A 496 5.10 -7.37 -39.55
N CYS A 497 4.25 -6.56 -38.91
CA CYS A 497 3.96 -5.17 -39.28
C CYS A 497 5.20 -4.25 -39.27
N LEU A 498 6.22 -4.58 -38.46
CA LEU A 498 7.54 -3.96 -38.48
C LEU A 498 8.55 -4.88 -39.18
N ASP A 499 9.63 -4.31 -39.70
CA ASP A 499 10.79 -5.08 -40.15
C ASP A 499 11.70 -5.46 -38.97
N LYS A 500 12.45 -6.56 -39.09
CA LYS A 500 13.24 -7.15 -37.99
C LYS A 500 14.07 -6.14 -37.16
N PRO A 501 14.82 -5.18 -37.76
CA PRO A 501 15.55 -4.18 -36.97
C PRO A 501 14.63 -3.31 -36.10
N GLN A 502 13.47 -2.90 -36.63
CA GLN A 502 12.48 -2.12 -35.88
C GLN A 502 11.73 -2.97 -34.84
N GLN A 503 11.49 -4.26 -35.12
CA GLN A 503 10.97 -5.22 -34.13
C GLN A 503 11.92 -5.33 -32.92
N GLU A 504 13.23 -5.46 -33.14
CA GLU A 504 14.24 -5.48 -32.08
C GLU A 504 14.23 -4.19 -31.24
N VAL A 505 14.13 -3.02 -31.88
CA VAL A 505 14.01 -1.74 -31.15
C VAL A 505 12.75 -1.72 -30.28
N LEU A 506 11.60 -2.10 -30.83
CA LEU A 506 10.35 -2.17 -30.07
C LEU A 506 10.47 -3.14 -28.89
N LEU A 507 10.87 -4.39 -29.16
CA LEU A 507 10.96 -5.45 -28.16
C LEU A 507 11.98 -5.11 -27.07
N ARG A 508 13.13 -4.52 -27.38
CA ARG A 508 14.13 -4.14 -26.36
C ARG A 508 13.66 -2.96 -25.49
N ASN A 509 12.87 -2.01 -26.02
CA ASN A 509 12.28 -0.93 -25.22
C ASN A 509 11.10 -1.41 -24.36
N LEU A 510 10.30 -2.37 -24.85
CA LEU A 510 9.27 -3.06 -24.06
C LEU A 510 9.90 -3.97 -23.00
N ALA A 511 10.97 -4.70 -23.32
CA ALA A 511 11.73 -5.50 -22.38
C ALA A 511 12.29 -4.64 -21.23
N ALA A 512 12.74 -3.41 -21.53
CA ALA A 512 13.18 -2.48 -20.52
C ALA A 512 12.10 -2.15 -19.47
N SER A 513 10.79 -2.20 -19.79
CA SER A 513 9.73 -1.97 -18.78
C SER A 513 9.49 -3.14 -17.83
N LEU A 514 10.14 -4.29 -18.02
CA LEU A 514 10.10 -5.41 -17.05
C LEU A 514 10.84 -5.05 -15.75
N ASP A 515 11.98 -4.35 -15.85
CA ASP A 515 12.74 -3.79 -14.72
C ASP A 515 13.51 -2.53 -15.17
N LEU A 516 12.77 -1.44 -15.40
CA LEU A 516 13.34 -0.21 -15.94
C LEU A 516 14.35 0.44 -14.99
N GLN A 517 14.18 0.26 -13.67
CA GLN A 517 15.13 0.78 -12.68
C GLN A 517 16.49 0.08 -12.79
N THR A 518 16.52 -1.25 -12.83
CA THR A 518 17.78 -1.98 -12.89
C THR A 518 18.42 -1.91 -14.27
N VAL A 519 17.63 -1.93 -15.36
CA VAL A 519 18.11 -1.63 -16.72
C VAL A 519 18.80 -0.26 -16.77
N ARG A 520 18.19 0.78 -16.18
CA ARG A 520 18.80 2.13 -16.09
C ARG A 520 20.09 2.15 -15.26
N LYS A 521 20.21 1.31 -14.21
CA LYS A 521 21.45 1.16 -13.43
C LYS A 521 22.57 0.45 -14.20
N VAL A 522 22.24 -0.54 -15.05
CA VAL A 522 23.22 -1.38 -15.77
C VAL A 522 23.65 -0.78 -17.12
N ARG A 523 22.70 -0.26 -17.92
CA ARG A 523 22.91 0.29 -19.27
C ARG A 523 22.81 1.82 -19.36
N GLY A 524 22.42 2.50 -18.29
CA GLY A 524 22.24 3.96 -18.31
C GLY A 524 20.95 4.38 -19.02
N ARG A 525 21.06 5.32 -19.96
CA ARG A 525 19.90 5.95 -20.64
C ARG A 525 19.72 5.46 -22.08
N GLU A 526 19.98 4.18 -22.34
CA GLU A 526 19.82 3.58 -23.68
C GLU A 526 18.36 3.45 -24.11
N ALA A 527 17.43 3.13 -23.20
CA ALA A 527 16.01 3.08 -23.51
C ALA A 527 15.45 4.49 -23.78
N LYS A 528 14.71 4.64 -24.88
CA LYS A 528 14.17 5.90 -25.40
C LYS A 528 12.65 5.90 -25.42
N ALA A 529 12.04 7.07 -25.52
CA ALA A 529 10.65 7.15 -25.98
C ALA A 529 10.56 6.75 -27.47
N LEU A 530 9.52 6.02 -27.83
CA LEU A 530 9.25 5.61 -29.21
C LEU A 530 8.09 6.43 -29.78
N LEU A 531 8.25 6.94 -31.00
CA LEU A 531 7.18 7.50 -31.80
C LEU A 531 6.74 6.43 -32.81
N ALA A 532 5.55 5.88 -32.66
CA ALA A 532 5.01 4.83 -33.51
C ALA A 532 4.19 5.47 -34.65
N VAL A 533 4.89 5.84 -35.73
CA VAL A 533 4.35 6.59 -36.88
C VAL A 533 3.75 5.64 -37.91
N GLY A 534 2.60 6.01 -38.47
CA GLY A 534 1.99 5.31 -39.61
C GLY A 534 0.47 5.48 -39.61
N LEU A 535 -0.16 5.26 -40.77
CA LEU A 535 -1.60 5.40 -40.94
C LEU A 535 -2.38 4.27 -40.23
N GLY A 536 -3.72 4.30 -40.26
CA GLY A 536 -4.56 3.29 -39.60
C GLY A 536 -4.33 1.86 -40.11
N SER A 537 -4.79 0.87 -39.34
CA SER A 537 -4.75 -0.56 -39.68
C SER A 537 -3.34 -1.17 -39.86
N ASN A 538 -2.33 -0.67 -39.14
CA ASN A 538 -0.95 -1.17 -39.18
C ASN A 538 -0.50 -1.99 -37.94
N GLY A 539 -1.45 -2.40 -37.08
CA GLY A 539 -1.19 -3.28 -35.94
C GLY A 539 -0.69 -2.62 -34.65
N LYS A 540 -0.47 -1.29 -34.63
CA LYS A 540 -0.05 -0.57 -33.41
C LYS A 540 -0.95 -0.85 -32.20
N ASP A 541 -2.27 -0.75 -32.39
CA ASP A 541 -3.22 -0.95 -31.30
C ASP A 541 -3.39 -2.43 -30.90
N ALA A 542 -3.17 -3.36 -31.83
CA ALA A 542 -3.14 -4.80 -31.54
C ALA A 542 -1.90 -5.19 -30.70
N ILE A 543 -0.71 -4.65 -31.01
CA ILE A 543 0.47 -4.83 -30.14
C ILE A 543 0.21 -4.18 -28.78
N ARG A 544 -0.33 -2.94 -28.75
CA ARG A 544 -0.67 -2.25 -27.51
C ARG A 544 -1.64 -3.07 -26.65
N LYS A 545 -2.68 -3.67 -27.23
CA LYS A 545 -3.63 -4.56 -26.54
C LYS A 545 -2.95 -5.82 -26.01
N CYS A 546 -2.06 -6.45 -26.79
CA CYS A 546 -1.27 -7.60 -26.33
C CYS A 546 -0.41 -7.25 -25.10
N VAL A 547 0.37 -6.17 -25.14
CA VAL A 547 1.19 -5.73 -23.99
C VAL A 547 0.31 -5.25 -22.82
N SER A 548 -0.87 -4.70 -23.09
CA SER A 548 -1.86 -4.34 -22.07
C SER A 548 -2.33 -5.58 -21.31
N ILE A 549 -2.62 -6.69 -22.01
CA ILE A 549 -2.99 -7.96 -21.39
C ILE A 549 -1.83 -8.54 -20.55
N ILE A 550 -0.56 -8.43 -21.02
CA ILE A 550 0.62 -8.83 -20.23
C ILE A 550 0.69 -8.07 -18.89
N TYR A 551 0.32 -6.79 -18.86
CA TYR A 551 0.31 -5.95 -17.64
C TYR A 551 -1.08 -5.81 -16.99
N GLY A 552 -1.96 -6.80 -17.13
CA GLY A 552 -3.26 -6.85 -16.43
C GLY A 552 -4.21 -5.70 -16.75
N GLU A 553 -4.10 -5.16 -17.97
CA GLU A 553 -4.80 -4.01 -18.56
C GLU A 553 -4.71 -2.65 -17.85
N THR A 554 -4.27 -2.65 -16.59
CA THR A 554 -4.20 -1.48 -15.70
C THR A 554 -2.76 -1.03 -15.45
N GLY A 555 -1.76 -1.86 -15.76
CA GLY A 555 -0.34 -1.48 -15.71
C GLY A 555 0.14 -0.59 -16.88
N ILE A 556 -0.71 -0.31 -17.87
CA ILE A 556 -0.44 0.62 -18.98
C ILE A 556 -1.24 1.91 -18.80
N THR A 557 -0.60 3.05 -19.07
CA THR A 557 -1.26 4.37 -19.16
C THR A 557 -1.28 4.89 -20.59
N SER A 558 -2.19 5.84 -20.88
CA SER A 558 -2.38 6.42 -22.21
C SER A 558 -2.21 7.95 -22.22
N ILE A 559 -1.23 8.47 -21.47
CA ILE A 559 -0.98 9.91 -21.33
C ILE A 559 -0.37 10.47 -22.61
N SER A 560 -1.06 11.41 -23.24
CA SER A 560 -0.69 11.95 -24.55
C SER A 560 0.43 12.99 -24.48
N LEU A 561 1.07 13.27 -25.62
CA LEU A 561 2.02 14.39 -25.76
C LEU A 561 1.39 15.75 -25.38
N SER A 562 0.10 15.93 -25.65
CA SER A 562 -0.67 17.11 -25.23
C SER A 562 -0.79 17.24 -23.71
N ASP A 563 -0.86 16.13 -22.96
CA ASP A 563 -0.93 16.16 -21.50
C ASP A 563 0.42 16.56 -20.88
N PHE A 564 1.53 16.08 -21.45
CA PHE A 564 2.87 16.55 -21.08
C PHE A 564 3.08 18.04 -21.41
N GLN A 565 2.57 18.52 -22.55
CA GLN A 565 2.60 19.95 -22.87
C GLN A 565 1.74 20.76 -21.88
N ALA A 566 0.51 20.34 -21.63
CA ALA A 566 -0.41 20.97 -20.68
C ALA A 566 0.15 21.01 -19.25
N TYR A 567 0.89 19.98 -18.86
CA TYR A 567 1.62 19.93 -17.60
C TYR A 567 2.67 21.03 -17.53
N ASP A 568 3.48 21.23 -18.57
CA ASP A 568 4.49 22.30 -18.60
C ASP A 568 3.85 23.69 -18.54
N GLU A 569 2.65 23.84 -19.10
CA GLU A 569 1.81 25.05 -19.06
C GLU A 569 1.07 25.26 -17.72
N GLY A 570 1.15 24.31 -16.78
CA GLY A 570 0.63 24.44 -15.41
C GLY A 570 -0.48 23.46 -15.01
N ARG A 571 -1.02 22.64 -15.92
CA ARG A 571 -2.05 21.64 -15.59
C ARG A 571 -1.43 20.34 -15.03
N LYS A 572 -0.95 20.40 -13.78
CA LYS A 572 -0.14 19.32 -13.15
C LYS A 572 -0.87 18.01 -12.83
N PHE A 573 -2.19 17.98 -12.88
CA PHE A 573 -2.98 16.77 -12.57
C PHE A 573 -2.89 15.68 -13.65
N GLY A 574 -2.68 16.04 -14.92
CA GLY A 574 -2.78 15.10 -16.05
C GLY A 574 -1.74 13.96 -16.04
N LEU A 575 -0.59 14.16 -15.40
CA LEU A 575 0.47 13.15 -15.32
C LEU A 575 0.35 12.20 -14.12
N ALA A 576 -0.63 12.38 -13.23
CA ALA A 576 -0.78 11.56 -12.02
C ALA A 576 -0.87 10.03 -12.28
N PRO A 577 -1.51 9.53 -13.35
CA PRO A 577 -1.53 8.08 -13.63
C PRO A 577 -0.14 7.46 -13.86
N LEU A 578 0.88 8.24 -14.19
CA LEU A 578 2.25 7.75 -14.41
C LEU A 578 2.93 7.22 -13.13
N MET A 579 2.36 7.45 -11.94
CA MET A 579 2.92 7.00 -10.65
C MET A 579 3.07 5.47 -10.55
N HIS A 580 2.12 4.71 -11.09
CA HIS A 580 2.11 3.23 -11.03
C HIS A 580 2.20 2.55 -12.40
N SER A 581 2.44 3.35 -13.45
CA SER A 581 2.53 2.88 -14.83
C SER A 581 3.82 2.09 -15.07
N ARG A 582 3.70 0.94 -15.74
CA ARG A 582 4.82 0.14 -16.27
C ARG A 582 5.22 0.61 -17.67
N LEU A 583 4.23 1.04 -18.45
CA LEU A 583 4.38 1.50 -19.82
C LEU A 583 3.35 2.60 -20.11
N ASN A 584 3.80 3.77 -20.58
CA ASN A 584 2.90 4.77 -21.13
C ASN A 584 2.80 4.59 -22.64
N TRP A 585 1.69 4.03 -23.13
CA TRP A 585 1.41 3.87 -24.55
C TRP A 585 0.17 4.68 -24.95
N ALA A 586 0.40 5.90 -25.43
CA ALA A 586 -0.68 6.78 -25.92
C ALA A 586 -1.09 6.40 -27.35
N SER A 587 -2.35 5.99 -27.53
CA SER A 587 -2.92 5.63 -28.84
C SER A 587 -3.21 6.83 -29.74
N GLU A 588 -3.48 8.00 -29.16
CA GLU A 588 -3.80 9.23 -29.89
C GLU A 588 -2.91 10.38 -29.43
N ASN A 589 -2.34 11.13 -30.39
CA ASN A 589 -1.50 12.28 -30.12
C ASN A 589 -1.68 13.36 -31.21
N PRO A 590 -1.76 14.64 -30.85
CA PRO A 590 -1.89 15.71 -31.84
C PRO A 590 -0.59 15.92 -32.63
N GLN A 591 -0.69 15.87 -33.97
CA GLN A 591 0.43 16.07 -34.90
C GLN A 591 1.13 17.43 -34.73
N THR A 592 0.47 18.43 -34.15
CA THR A 592 1.00 19.79 -33.95
C THR A 592 1.96 19.93 -32.76
N CYS A 593 2.10 18.90 -31.92
CA CYS A 593 2.83 19.01 -30.66
C CYS A 593 4.35 19.12 -30.87
N ARG A 594 4.98 20.08 -30.19
CA ARG A 594 6.41 20.38 -30.30
C ARG A 594 7.24 19.64 -29.26
N LEU A 595 7.56 18.38 -29.57
CA LEU A 595 8.40 17.48 -28.76
C LEU A 595 9.70 18.13 -28.22
N ASP A 596 10.33 19.03 -29.00
CA ASP A 596 11.57 19.71 -28.61
C ASP A 596 11.39 20.64 -27.39
N ARG A 597 10.18 21.14 -27.16
CA ARG A 597 9.88 22.11 -26.10
C ARG A 597 9.40 21.47 -24.80
N ILE A 598 8.80 20.28 -24.87
CA ILE A 598 8.24 19.58 -23.71
C ILE A 598 9.36 19.17 -22.75
N GLN A 599 9.39 19.75 -21.55
CA GLN A 599 10.38 19.48 -20.52
C GLN A 599 9.96 18.29 -19.65
N SER A 600 8.68 18.19 -19.28
CA SER A 600 8.15 17.04 -18.53
C SER A 600 8.39 15.70 -19.25
N LEU A 601 8.22 15.65 -20.57
CA LEU A 601 8.57 14.47 -21.37
C LEU A 601 10.06 14.10 -21.27
N LYS A 602 10.96 15.08 -21.20
CA LYS A 602 12.40 14.82 -21.02
C LYS A 602 12.68 14.28 -19.62
N LEU A 603 12.01 14.79 -18.59
CA LEU A 603 12.11 14.26 -17.21
C LEU A 603 11.58 12.82 -17.15
N PHE A 604 10.41 12.56 -17.74
CA PHE A 604 9.79 11.24 -17.86
C PHE A 604 10.74 10.20 -18.49
N VAL A 605 11.24 10.46 -19.71
CA VAL A 605 12.15 9.54 -20.42
C VAL A 605 13.44 9.30 -19.64
N THR A 606 13.97 10.33 -18.97
CA THR A 606 15.23 10.21 -18.21
C THR A 606 15.06 9.63 -16.80
N GLY A 607 13.83 9.38 -16.33
CA GLY A 607 13.55 8.87 -14.99
C GLY A 607 13.81 9.89 -13.89
N ASN A 608 13.64 11.18 -14.17
CA ASN A 608 13.74 12.25 -13.17
C ASN A 608 12.36 12.54 -12.56
N LYS A 609 12.36 13.05 -11.32
CA LYS A 609 11.15 13.43 -10.59
C LYS A 609 10.19 14.32 -11.41
N LEU A 610 8.91 14.02 -11.30
CA LEU A 610 7.77 14.85 -11.67
C LEU A 610 6.96 15.16 -10.39
N HIS A 611 6.08 16.14 -10.46
CA HIS A 611 5.18 16.53 -9.38
C HIS A 611 3.73 16.51 -9.89
N CYS A 612 2.82 15.80 -9.23
CA CYS A 612 1.39 15.90 -9.55
C CYS A 612 0.65 16.69 -8.47
N GLU A 613 -0.37 17.45 -8.88
CA GLU A 613 -1.24 18.20 -7.98
C GLU A 613 -2.64 17.57 -8.05
N ARG A 614 -3.06 16.89 -6.96
CA ARG A 614 -4.45 16.42 -6.81
C ARG A 614 -5.29 17.60 -6.30
N LYS A 615 -6.48 17.84 -6.87
CA LYS A 615 -7.33 19.00 -6.53
C LYS A 615 -7.63 19.05 -5.02
N GLY A 616 -7.13 20.08 -4.33
CA GLY A 616 -7.33 20.26 -2.89
C GLY A 616 -6.46 19.37 -1.98
N LYS A 617 -5.41 18.74 -2.51
CA LYS A 617 -4.34 18.07 -1.75
C LYS A 617 -2.99 18.71 -2.11
N ASP A 618 -1.99 18.54 -1.26
CA ASP A 618 -0.62 19.01 -1.53
C ASP A 618 -0.02 18.32 -2.76
N HIS A 619 1.04 18.93 -3.32
CA HIS A 619 1.77 18.37 -4.46
C HIS A 619 2.51 17.09 -4.05
N ILE A 620 2.41 16.05 -4.88
CA ILE A 620 3.09 14.77 -4.68
C ILE A 620 4.23 14.68 -5.69
N GLU A 621 5.47 14.64 -5.22
CA GLU A 621 6.62 14.28 -6.06
C GLU A 621 6.64 12.77 -6.30
N PHE A 622 6.89 12.34 -7.53
CA PHE A 622 7.06 10.93 -7.88
C PHE A 622 8.12 10.74 -8.97
N THR A 623 8.72 9.56 -9.03
CA THR A 623 9.71 9.20 -10.06
C THR A 623 9.06 8.27 -11.09
N PRO A 624 8.86 8.68 -12.36
CA PRO A 624 8.21 7.85 -13.37
C PRO A 624 9.07 6.64 -13.76
N ASN A 625 8.50 5.45 -13.59
CA ASN A 625 9.15 4.16 -13.86
C ASN A 625 8.57 3.43 -15.09
N ALA A 626 8.15 4.19 -16.10
CA ALA A 626 7.58 3.67 -17.35
C ALA A 626 8.45 4.00 -18.58
N THR A 627 8.44 3.09 -19.56
CA THR A 627 8.85 3.42 -20.95
C THR A 627 7.73 4.22 -21.63
N GLY A 628 8.06 5.06 -22.62
CA GLY A 628 7.07 5.85 -23.38
C GLY A 628 6.94 5.42 -24.84
N ILE A 629 5.72 5.20 -25.30
CA ILE A 629 5.38 4.96 -26.71
C ILE A 629 4.20 5.87 -27.09
N PHE A 630 4.31 6.56 -28.22
CA PHE A 630 3.33 7.54 -28.69
C PHE A 630 2.93 7.22 -30.13
N ASN A 631 1.70 6.74 -30.33
CA ASN A 631 1.14 6.52 -31.66
C ASN A 631 0.88 7.85 -32.35
N LEU A 632 1.31 7.95 -33.60
CA LEU A 632 1.19 9.13 -34.45
C LEU A 632 0.80 8.69 -35.87
N ASN A 633 -0.03 9.48 -36.54
CA ASN A 633 -0.41 9.22 -37.93
C ASN A 633 0.71 9.64 -38.90
N GLU A 634 1.30 10.80 -38.64
CA GLU A 634 2.44 11.38 -39.35
C GLU A 634 3.45 11.89 -38.33
N THR A 635 4.71 12.09 -38.73
CA THR A 635 5.74 12.48 -37.78
C THR A 635 5.65 13.96 -37.37
N PRO A 636 5.70 14.27 -36.07
CA PRO A 636 5.52 15.64 -35.55
C PRO A 636 6.65 16.60 -35.95
N PRO A 637 6.42 17.92 -35.85
CA PRO A 637 7.34 18.94 -36.33
C PRO A 637 8.58 19.13 -35.44
N LEU A 638 9.71 18.55 -35.85
CA LEU A 638 11.01 18.65 -35.18
C LEU A 638 11.83 19.86 -35.65
N GLN A 639 11.31 21.08 -35.43
CA GLN A 639 11.96 22.32 -35.88
C GLN A 639 13.30 22.67 -35.20
N GLY A 640 13.64 22.03 -34.08
CA GLY A 640 14.82 22.33 -33.26
C GLY A 640 15.57 21.06 -32.87
N VAL A 641 16.36 20.53 -33.80
CA VAL A 641 17.18 19.32 -33.55
C VAL A 641 18.37 19.68 -32.66
N MET A 642 18.16 19.62 -31.36
CA MET A 642 19.25 19.36 -30.43
C MET A 642 19.54 17.86 -30.43
N GLN A 643 20.82 17.49 -30.44
CA GLN A 643 21.30 16.11 -30.20
C GLN A 643 20.55 15.46 -29.02
N ALA A 644 20.32 16.26 -27.96
CA ALA A 644 19.54 15.93 -26.78
C ALA A 644 18.15 15.32 -27.03
N THR A 645 17.49 15.61 -28.16
CA THR A 645 16.21 14.99 -28.52
C THR A 645 16.42 13.61 -29.15
N GLN A 646 17.41 13.45 -30.04
CA GLN A 646 17.79 12.15 -30.62
C GLN A 646 18.33 11.16 -29.59
N ASP A 647 18.98 11.67 -28.53
CA ASP A 647 19.45 10.86 -27.40
C ASP A 647 18.29 10.27 -26.57
N ARG A 648 17.06 10.78 -26.73
CA ARG A 648 15.88 10.43 -25.89
C ARG A 648 14.69 9.88 -26.67
N ILE A 649 14.62 10.08 -27.98
CA ILE A 649 13.47 9.71 -28.81
C ILE A 649 13.95 8.95 -30.05
N ALA A 650 13.24 7.87 -30.40
CA ALA A 650 13.39 7.14 -31.66
C ALA A 650 12.05 7.06 -32.40
N VAL A 651 12.09 6.86 -33.71
CA VAL A 651 10.90 6.72 -34.57
C VAL A 651 10.79 5.29 -35.06
N LEU A 652 9.61 4.69 -34.93
CA LEU A 652 9.25 3.42 -35.56
C LEU A 652 8.23 3.70 -36.67
N GLU A 653 8.53 3.24 -37.87
CA GLU A 653 7.72 3.43 -39.07
C GLU A 653 6.91 2.16 -39.36
N PHE A 654 5.62 2.20 -39.00
CA PHE A 654 4.64 1.17 -39.30
C PHE A 654 4.10 1.36 -40.73
N LEU A 655 4.95 1.03 -41.71
CA LEU A 655 4.69 1.21 -43.15
C LEU A 655 3.74 0.15 -43.75
N LYS A 656 3.48 -0.95 -43.03
CA LYS A 656 2.67 -2.07 -43.51
C LYS A 656 1.23 -1.95 -43.02
N THR A 657 0.28 -2.34 -43.85
CA THR A 657 -1.16 -2.26 -43.58
C THR A 657 -1.77 -3.65 -43.61
N PHE A 658 -2.57 -3.97 -42.60
CA PHE A 658 -3.36 -5.20 -42.56
C PHE A 658 -4.66 -5.02 -43.37
N VAL A 659 -4.86 -5.88 -44.36
CA VAL A 659 -6.00 -5.87 -45.29
C VAL A 659 -6.61 -7.27 -45.41
N LYS A 660 -7.92 -7.36 -45.73
CA LYS A 660 -8.62 -8.65 -45.80
C LYS A 660 -8.12 -9.57 -46.91
N ASN A 661 -7.64 -9.00 -48.03
CA ASN A 661 -7.09 -9.70 -49.18
C ASN A 661 -5.85 -8.93 -49.65
N PRO A 662 -4.64 -9.24 -49.17
CA PRO A 662 -3.41 -8.54 -49.57
C PRO A 662 -3.02 -8.88 -51.01
N ASP A 663 -2.56 -7.89 -51.79
CA ASP A 663 -1.91 -8.16 -53.09
C ASP A 663 -0.59 -8.90 -52.87
N PRO A 664 -0.40 -10.13 -53.43
CA PRO A 664 0.87 -10.85 -53.32
C PRO A 664 2.09 -10.11 -53.87
N ASN A 665 1.90 -9.06 -54.67
CA ASN A 665 2.95 -8.21 -55.22
C ASN A 665 3.28 -6.99 -54.34
N ASN A 666 2.44 -6.65 -53.36
CA ASN A 666 2.66 -5.53 -52.45
C ASN A 666 3.22 -6.00 -51.10
N PRO A 667 4.54 -5.90 -50.83
CA PRO A 667 5.14 -6.35 -49.58
C PRO A 667 4.71 -5.54 -48.35
N ASN A 668 4.00 -4.43 -48.54
CA ASN A 668 3.44 -3.62 -47.46
C ASN A 668 2.00 -4.01 -47.09
N GLU A 669 1.37 -4.95 -47.79
CA GLU A 669 0.05 -5.48 -47.44
C GLU A 669 0.18 -6.82 -46.72
N LEU A 670 -0.41 -6.90 -45.52
CA LEU A 670 -0.43 -8.10 -44.70
C LEU A 670 -1.85 -8.62 -44.54
N GLN A 671 -2.01 -9.94 -44.40
CA GLN A 671 -3.31 -10.56 -44.15
C GLN A 671 -3.86 -10.13 -42.78
N ALA A 672 -4.98 -9.41 -42.78
CA ALA A 672 -5.71 -9.06 -41.57
C ALA A 672 -6.34 -10.29 -40.91
N ASP A 673 -6.36 -10.31 -39.59
CA ASP A 673 -7.08 -11.27 -38.75
C ASP A 673 -7.76 -10.50 -37.61
N SER A 674 -9.08 -10.57 -37.57
CA SER A 674 -9.91 -9.82 -36.64
C SER A 674 -9.74 -10.29 -35.18
N ARG A 675 -9.28 -11.52 -34.96
CA ARG A 675 -9.07 -12.06 -33.60
C ARG A 675 -8.08 -11.24 -32.77
N PHE A 676 -7.11 -10.56 -33.38
CA PHE A 676 -6.20 -9.66 -32.65
C PHE A 676 -6.87 -8.41 -32.06
N ALA A 677 -8.05 -8.02 -32.56
CA ALA A 677 -8.83 -6.89 -32.07
C ALA A 677 -10.05 -7.34 -31.26
N ASP A 678 -10.80 -8.31 -31.80
CA ASP A 678 -12.13 -8.68 -31.31
C ASP A 678 -12.10 -9.83 -30.29
N ASP A 679 -11.06 -10.65 -30.28
CA ASP A 679 -10.94 -11.84 -29.41
C ASP A 679 -9.79 -11.68 -28.39
N SER A 680 -10.14 -11.09 -27.24
CA SER A 680 -9.18 -10.88 -26.16
C SER A 680 -8.68 -12.20 -25.54
N GLU A 681 -9.44 -13.30 -25.62
CA GLU A 681 -9.03 -14.59 -25.06
C GLU A 681 -8.01 -15.29 -25.99
N PHE A 682 -8.18 -15.19 -27.31
CA PHE A 682 -7.15 -15.57 -28.28
C PHE A 682 -5.84 -14.80 -28.05
N VAL A 683 -5.89 -13.47 -27.90
CA VAL A 683 -4.68 -12.68 -27.63
C VAL A 683 -4.04 -13.10 -26.30
N ARG A 684 -4.84 -13.32 -25.26
CA ARG A 684 -4.39 -13.74 -23.93
C ARG A 684 -3.72 -15.12 -23.89
N THR A 685 -4.21 -16.07 -24.67
CA THR A 685 -3.77 -17.49 -24.61
C THR A 685 -2.75 -17.86 -25.68
N HIS A 686 -2.88 -17.35 -26.91
CA HIS A 686 -2.01 -17.71 -28.04
C HIS A 686 -0.93 -16.66 -28.37
N VAL A 687 -1.16 -15.38 -28.05
CA VAL A 687 -0.26 -14.30 -28.49
C VAL A 687 0.61 -13.78 -27.34
N ALA A 688 -0.01 -13.42 -26.22
CA ALA A 688 0.65 -12.74 -25.11
C ALA A 688 1.71 -13.58 -24.36
N PRO A 689 1.56 -14.91 -24.14
CA PRO A 689 2.61 -15.72 -23.52
C PRO A 689 3.88 -15.79 -24.37
N ALA A 690 3.73 -16.00 -25.69
CA ALA A 690 4.84 -15.97 -26.62
C ALA A 690 5.46 -14.56 -26.78
N PHE A 691 4.64 -13.51 -26.73
CA PHE A 691 5.12 -12.12 -26.73
C PHE A 691 5.93 -11.80 -25.46
N LEU A 692 5.51 -12.31 -24.29
CA LEU A 692 6.29 -12.22 -23.05
C LEU A 692 7.64 -12.95 -23.20
N ASN A 693 7.68 -14.14 -23.80
CA ASN A 693 8.94 -14.83 -24.10
C ASN A 693 9.87 -13.97 -24.98
N LYS A 694 9.35 -13.33 -26.04
CA LYS A 694 10.13 -12.39 -26.87
C LYS A 694 10.61 -11.17 -26.09
N MET A 695 9.83 -10.64 -25.14
CA MET A 695 10.27 -9.56 -24.24
C MET A 695 11.39 -10.01 -23.29
N LEU A 696 11.34 -11.23 -22.76
CA LEU A 696 12.38 -11.79 -21.89
C LEU A 696 13.68 -12.07 -22.66
N GLU A 697 13.58 -12.59 -23.89
CA GLU A 697 14.70 -12.75 -24.82
C GLU A 697 15.34 -11.38 -25.15
N ALA A 698 14.51 -10.39 -25.49
CA ALA A 698 14.95 -9.03 -25.77
C ALA A 698 15.57 -8.34 -24.55
N LEU A 699 15.18 -8.66 -23.31
CA LEU A 699 15.84 -8.16 -22.10
C LEU A 699 17.28 -8.67 -21.99
N ASN A 700 17.50 -9.94 -22.31
CA ASN A 700 18.83 -10.55 -22.33
C ASN A 700 19.71 -9.94 -23.43
N ASN A 701 19.14 -9.66 -24.60
CA ASN A 701 19.86 -9.03 -25.71
C ASN A 701 20.15 -7.54 -25.43
N LEU A 702 19.21 -6.81 -24.83
CA LEU A 702 19.39 -5.44 -24.31
C LEU A 702 20.56 -5.35 -23.33
N ILE A 703 20.66 -6.27 -22.37
CA ILE A 703 21.72 -6.21 -21.37
C ILE A 703 23.09 -6.56 -21.95
N LYS A 704 23.16 -7.49 -22.91
CA LYS A 704 24.41 -7.87 -23.60
C LYS A 704 24.88 -6.80 -24.59
N GLU A 705 24.02 -6.44 -25.54
CA GLU A 705 24.37 -5.65 -26.72
C GLU A 705 23.96 -4.19 -26.57
N GLY A 706 22.75 -3.95 -26.05
CA GLY A 706 22.11 -2.63 -25.97
C GLY A 706 20.93 -2.53 -26.93
N ILE A 707 20.59 -1.30 -27.34
CA ILE A 707 19.59 -1.05 -28.39
C ILE A 707 20.28 -0.35 -29.55
N ASP A 708 20.30 -1.01 -30.71
CA ASP A 708 20.70 -0.38 -31.96
C ASP A 708 19.54 0.48 -32.50
N TYR A 709 19.80 1.78 -32.67
CA TYR A 709 18.84 2.74 -33.21
C TYR A 709 19.20 3.21 -34.63
N GLU A 710 20.22 2.65 -35.29
CA GLU A 710 20.63 3.06 -36.64
C GLU A 710 19.46 2.96 -37.63
N CYS A 711 18.69 1.87 -37.59
CA CYS A 711 17.51 1.68 -38.44
C CYS A 711 16.39 2.72 -38.23
N THR A 712 16.38 3.41 -37.08
CA THR A 712 15.44 4.51 -36.77
C THR A 712 16.00 5.90 -37.08
N THR A 713 17.30 5.98 -37.39
CA THR A 713 18.00 7.24 -37.61
C THR A 713 17.64 7.84 -38.97
N ASP A 714 17.46 7.02 -40.00
CA ASP A 714 17.05 7.50 -41.33
C ASP A 714 15.60 7.96 -41.35
N ALA A 715 14.69 7.28 -40.65
CA ALA A 715 13.34 7.78 -40.36
C ALA A 715 13.41 9.17 -39.70
N PHE A 716 14.22 9.32 -38.65
CA PHE A 716 14.41 10.61 -37.97
C PHE A 716 15.01 11.70 -38.90
N ARG A 717 15.92 11.35 -39.82
CA ARG A 717 16.50 12.26 -40.82
C ARG A 717 15.49 12.68 -41.89
N ASN A 718 14.69 11.75 -42.41
CA ASN A 718 13.63 12.05 -43.38
C ASN A 718 12.64 13.04 -42.79
N VAL A 719 12.26 12.81 -41.54
CA VAL A 719 11.38 13.69 -40.75
C VAL A 719 11.99 15.07 -40.53
N GLN A 720 13.30 15.19 -40.39
CA GLN A 720 13.98 16.49 -40.34
C GLN A 720 13.86 17.23 -41.68
N LYS A 721 14.10 16.54 -42.81
CA LYS A 721 14.03 17.08 -44.17
C LYS A 721 12.62 17.56 -44.52
N GLU A 722 11.59 16.78 -44.21
CA GLU A 722 10.17 17.15 -44.37
C GLU A 722 9.75 18.36 -43.53
N ASN A 723 10.38 18.57 -42.38
CA ASN A 723 10.03 19.65 -41.45
C ASN A 723 10.81 20.95 -41.65
N ASN A 724 11.99 20.88 -42.25
CA ASN A 724 12.82 22.05 -42.53
C ASN A 724 13.74 21.79 -43.72
N HIS A 725 13.45 22.43 -44.85
CA HIS A 725 14.19 22.30 -46.12
C HIS A 725 15.70 22.57 -45.98
N LEU A 726 16.12 23.33 -44.95
CA LEU A 726 17.54 23.59 -44.70
C LEU A 726 18.33 22.31 -44.37
N PHE A 727 17.69 21.24 -43.88
CA PHE A 727 18.37 19.95 -43.71
C PHE A 727 18.77 19.32 -45.07
N GLN A 728 17.89 19.39 -46.09
CA GLN A 728 18.24 18.91 -47.42
C GLN A 728 19.38 19.74 -48.03
N PHE A 729 19.28 21.07 -47.93
CA PHE A 729 20.35 21.98 -48.34
C PHE A 729 21.71 21.64 -47.69
N LEU A 730 21.73 21.38 -46.37
CA LEU A 730 22.96 21.05 -45.64
C LEU A 730 23.54 19.71 -46.10
N GLU A 731 22.71 18.69 -46.32
CA GLU A 731 23.11 17.38 -46.81
C GLU A 731 23.69 17.46 -48.23
N ASP A 732 22.97 18.09 -49.17
CA ASP A 732 23.39 18.25 -50.57
C ASP A 732 24.74 18.96 -50.70
N ASN A 733 25.00 19.93 -49.80
CA ASN A 733 26.25 20.70 -49.77
C ASN A 733 27.32 20.08 -48.84
N ASN A 734 27.07 18.90 -48.27
CA ASN A 734 27.93 18.18 -47.32
C ASN A 734 28.36 19.05 -46.12
N ILE A 735 27.49 19.94 -45.63
CA ILE A 735 27.77 20.86 -44.53
C ILE A 735 27.44 20.18 -43.19
N GLY A 736 28.45 19.97 -42.36
CA GLY A 736 28.31 19.31 -41.06
C GLY A 736 29.14 19.96 -39.96
N TYR A 737 29.13 19.35 -38.77
CA TYR A 737 30.04 19.73 -37.68
C TYR A 737 31.48 19.41 -38.06
N VAL A 738 32.36 20.41 -37.98
CA VAL A 738 33.81 20.27 -38.16
C VAL A 738 34.49 21.07 -37.06
N GLU A 739 35.30 20.41 -36.23
CA GLU A 739 35.99 21.04 -35.12
C GLU A 739 36.97 22.11 -35.64
N GLY A 740 36.84 23.35 -35.13
CA GLY A 740 37.59 24.50 -35.64
C GLY A 740 37.20 25.00 -37.04
N GLY A 741 36.28 24.33 -37.74
CA GLY A 741 35.80 24.76 -39.06
C GLY A 741 35.06 26.10 -39.00
N GLU A 742 35.20 26.93 -40.03
CA GLU A 742 34.46 28.19 -40.16
C GLU A 742 33.86 28.38 -41.56
N ILE A 743 32.58 28.75 -41.62
CA ILE A 743 31.92 29.17 -42.87
C ILE A 743 31.36 30.60 -42.70
N THR A 744 31.62 31.45 -43.69
CA THR A 744 31.09 32.83 -43.70
C THR A 744 29.60 32.85 -44.06
N ALA A 745 28.86 33.83 -43.52
CA ALA A 745 27.45 34.04 -43.89
C ALA A 745 27.25 34.21 -45.40
N ARG A 746 28.23 34.80 -46.10
CA ARG A 746 28.18 34.99 -47.56
C ARG A 746 28.33 33.69 -48.33
N ALA A 747 29.23 32.80 -47.88
CA ALA A 747 29.40 31.48 -48.48
C ALA A 747 28.13 30.63 -48.29
N LEU A 748 27.61 30.55 -47.06
CA LEU A 748 26.32 29.88 -46.79
C LEU A 748 25.20 30.44 -47.67
N TRP A 749 25.11 31.78 -47.79
CA TRP A 749 24.07 32.43 -48.58
C TRP A 749 24.18 32.08 -50.07
N SER A 750 25.37 32.16 -50.64
CA SER A 750 25.57 31.82 -52.05
C SER A 750 25.29 30.35 -52.35
N MET A 751 25.61 29.42 -51.45
CA MET A 751 25.24 28.00 -51.61
C MET A 751 23.72 27.79 -51.53
N LEU A 752 23.04 28.41 -50.55
CA LEU A 752 21.59 28.29 -50.37
C LEU A 752 20.80 28.95 -51.50
N GLU A 753 21.25 30.11 -51.98
CA GLU A 753 20.65 30.84 -53.11
C GLU A 753 20.73 30.02 -54.40
N GLN A 754 21.84 29.31 -54.65
CA GLN A 754 21.96 28.38 -55.77
C GLN A 754 21.06 27.14 -55.60
N HIS A 755 21.01 26.55 -54.41
CA HIS A 755 20.12 25.42 -54.13
C HIS A 755 18.63 25.79 -54.34
N TYR A 756 18.21 26.99 -53.92
CA TYR A 756 16.85 27.48 -54.19
C TYR A 756 16.55 27.72 -55.67
N ILE A 757 17.54 28.10 -56.48
CA ILE A 757 17.36 28.24 -57.93
C ILE A 757 17.24 26.85 -58.58
N GLN A 758 18.07 25.89 -58.15
CA GLN A 758 18.07 24.53 -58.70
C GLN A 758 16.80 23.75 -58.37
N ASN A 759 16.24 23.91 -57.16
CA ASN A 759 15.02 23.22 -56.73
C ASN A 759 13.72 24.00 -57.06
N GLY A 760 13.82 25.16 -57.72
CA GLY A 760 12.67 25.99 -58.12
C GLY A 760 12.08 26.90 -57.03
N THR A 761 12.57 26.86 -55.78
CA THR A 761 12.12 27.75 -54.68
C THR A 761 12.31 29.23 -55.01
N LEU A 762 13.36 29.58 -55.75
CA LEU A 762 13.69 30.94 -56.17
C LEU A 762 13.83 31.02 -57.70
N THR A 763 13.00 31.84 -58.33
CA THR A 763 13.19 32.24 -59.74
C THR A 763 13.61 33.69 -59.82
N ILE A 764 14.55 33.99 -60.72
CA ILE A 764 15.07 35.34 -60.97
C ILE A 764 14.81 35.68 -62.43
N ASP A 765 14.05 36.75 -62.69
CA ASP A 765 13.73 37.19 -64.06
C ASP A 765 14.88 38.02 -64.68
N GLU A 766 14.78 38.31 -65.99
CA GLU A 766 15.75 39.14 -66.72
C GLU A 766 15.86 40.57 -66.15
N GLY A 767 14.85 41.02 -65.38
CA GLY A 767 14.85 42.28 -64.64
C GLY A 767 15.42 42.19 -63.23
N ASN A 768 16.03 41.05 -62.85
CA ASN A 768 16.57 40.76 -61.52
C ASN A 768 15.53 40.81 -60.38
N ARG A 769 14.24 40.63 -60.69
CA ARG A 769 13.19 40.44 -59.69
C ARG A 769 13.23 39.01 -59.17
N ARG A 770 12.95 38.84 -57.88
CA ARG A 770 13.06 37.56 -57.18
C ARG A 770 11.67 37.05 -56.79
N SER A 771 11.21 36.01 -57.48
CA SER A 771 9.95 35.33 -57.20
C SER A 771 10.22 34.09 -56.35
N TRP A 772 9.43 33.90 -55.29
CA TRP A 772 9.62 32.84 -54.30
C TRP A 772 8.41 31.92 -54.28
N ILE A 773 8.66 30.61 -54.32
CA ILE A 773 7.66 29.59 -54.00
C ILE A 773 7.79 29.26 -52.51
N ASP A 774 6.68 29.27 -51.76
CA ASP A 774 6.71 28.91 -50.34
C ASP A 774 6.89 27.40 -50.15
N GLN A 775 7.52 27.00 -49.04
CA GLN A 775 7.77 25.60 -48.73
C GLN A 775 6.48 24.84 -48.41
N ALA A 776 6.51 23.51 -48.56
CA ALA A 776 5.35 22.63 -48.33
C ALA A 776 4.69 22.78 -46.95
N ARG A 777 5.46 23.17 -45.91
CA ARG A 777 4.93 23.47 -44.57
C ARG A 777 4.97 24.99 -44.32
N PRO A 778 3.83 25.67 -44.07
CA PRO A 778 3.78 27.12 -43.80
C PRO A 778 4.61 27.60 -42.60
N SER A 779 4.96 26.70 -41.68
CA SER A 779 5.80 26.99 -40.53
C SER A 779 7.30 27.05 -40.86
N ASP A 780 7.71 26.53 -42.03
CA ASP A 780 9.10 26.54 -42.50
C ASP A 780 9.31 27.62 -43.57
N LYS A 781 9.91 28.74 -43.17
CA LYS A 781 10.05 29.91 -44.03
C LYS A 781 11.37 29.92 -44.79
N ASN A 782 11.27 30.23 -46.09
CA ASN A 782 12.39 30.57 -46.96
C ASN A 782 13.32 31.61 -46.32
N VAL A 783 14.63 31.39 -46.44
CA VAL A 783 15.65 32.37 -46.08
C VAL A 783 15.77 33.35 -47.25
N LYS A 784 15.27 34.58 -47.09
CA LYS A 784 15.20 35.57 -48.19
C LYS A 784 16.39 36.54 -48.24
N GLY A 785 17.38 36.38 -47.35
CA GLY A 785 18.61 37.17 -47.39
C GLY A 785 19.73 36.74 -46.43
N ILE A 786 20.95 37.19 -46.72
CA ILE A 786 22.19 36.88 -45.98
C ILE A 786 22.15 37.17 -44.47
N ASN A 787 21.35 38.14 -44.02
CA ASN A 787 21.17 38.45 -42.61
C ASN A 787 20.37 37.39 -41.84
N GLN A 788 19.56 36.59 -42.53
CA GLN A 788 18.72 35.55 -41.92
C GLN A 788 19.44 34.20 -41.78
N ILE A 789 20.51 33.96 -42.57
CA ILE A 789 21.11 32.62 -42.67
C ILE A 789 21.89 32.19 -41.43
N ILE A 790 22.72 33.06 -40.84
CA ILE A 790 23.44 32.75 -39.59
C ILE A 790 22.46 32.43 -38.45
N PRO A 791 21.40 33.23 -38.20
CA PRO A 791 20.33 32.85 -37.28
C PRO A 791 19.71 31.48 -37.56
N ARG A 792 19.27 31.20 -38.79
CA ARG A 792 18.56 29.96 -39.15
C ARG A 792 19.47 28.73 -39.06
N ILE A 793 20.67 28.76 -39.64
CA ILE A 793 21.62 27.64 -39.57
C ILE A 793 22.11 27.41 -38.13
N SER A 794 22.30 28.46 -37.32
CA SER A 794 22.68 28.28 -35.90
C SER A 794 21.62 27.59 -35.04
N GLN A 795 20.36 27.55 -35.45
CA GLN A 795 19.30 26.77 -34.76
C GLN A 795 19.44 25.27 -35.01
N LEU A 796 20.10 24.87 -36.11
CA LEU A 796 20.33 23.48 -36.51
C LEU A 796 21.66 22.93 -35.97
N PHE A 797 22.64 23.81 -35.74
CA PHE A 797 23.93 23.47 -35.16
C PHE A 797 24.12 24.14 -33.77
N PRO A 798 23.47 23.65 -32.69
CA PRO A 798 23.56 24.25 -31.36
C PRO A 798 24.97 24.28 -30.73
N LYS A 799 25.93 23.46 -31.20
CA LYS A 799 27.34 23.57 -30.76
C LYS A 799 28.14 24.63 -31.55
N ALA A 800 27.58 25.20 -32.61
CA ALA A 800 28.27 26.15 -33.47
C ALA A 800 28.18 27.59 -32.93
N VAL A 801 29.31 28.30 -32.92
CA VAL A 801 29.43 29.62 -32.30
C VAL A 801 29.34 30.72 -33.36
N LYS A 802 28.52 31.73 -33.09
CA LYS A 802 28.45 32.94 -33.93
C LYS A 802 29.70 33.78 -33.69
N GLY A 803 30.53 33.93 -34.71
CA GLY A 803 31.76 34.70 -34.66
C GLY A 803 31.79 35.84 -35.67
N THR A 804 32.86 36.62 -35.65
CA THR A 804 33.20 37.53 -36.75
C THR A 804 34.66 37.37 -37.14
N ARG A 805 34.93 37.37 -38.44
CA ARG A 805 36.29 37.34 -39.01
C ARG A 805 36.57 38.67 -39.68
N TYR A 806 37.76 39.25 -39.48
CA TYR A 806 38.15 40.41 -40.28
C TYR A 806 38.31 39.98 -41.75
N CYS A 807 37.86 40.83 -42.68
CA CYS A 807 37.96 40.57 -44.11
C CYS A 807 38.68 41.74 -44.77
N ASP A 808 39.92 41.52 -45.20
CA ASP A 808 40.80 42.55 -45.78
C ASP A 808 40.19 43.21 -47.02
N ILE A 809 39.49 42.43 -47.83
CA ILE A 809 38.78 42.89 -49.05
C ILE A 809 37.64 43.85 -48.68
N ALA A 810 36.89 43.54 -47.61
CA ALA A 810 35.75 44.34 -47.18
C ALA A 810 36.11 45.43 -46.15
N LYS A 811 37.37 45.45 -45.68
CA LYS A 811 37.91 46.29 -44.60
C LYS A 811 37.02 46.35 -43.34
N ARG A 812 36.36 45.24 -43.03
CA ARG A 812 35.42 45.12 -41.89
C ARG A 812 35.33 43.68 -41.40
N ASN A 813 34.85 43.54 -40.16
CA ASN A 813 34.44 42.26 -39.61
C ASN A 813 33.19 41.73 -40.33
N ILE A 814 33.26 40.50 -40.83
CA ILE A 814 32.14 39.78 -41.46
C ILE A 814 31.63 38.66 -40.53
N PRO A 815 30.32 38.37 -40.52
CA PRO A 815 29.77 37.31 -39.69
C PRO A 815 30.15 35.91 -40.22
N ILE A 816 30.55 35.04 -39.31
CA ILE A 816 30.90 33.64 -39.56
C ILE A 816 30.18 32.72 -38.56
N LEU A 817 30.06 31.45 -38.90
CA LEU A 817 29.68 30.39 -37.96
C LEU A 817 30.87 29.44 -37.78
N ILE A 818 31.30 29.26 -36.54
CA ILE A 818 32.46 28.46 -36.12
C ILE A 818 31.95 27.11 -35.60
N GLY A 819 32.66 26.03 -35.90
CA GLY A 819 32.27 24.65 -35.57
C GLY A 819 31.51 23.93 -36.69
N ILE A 820 31.40 24.54 -37.89
CA ILE A 820 30.82 23.90 -39.08
C ILE A 820 31.78 23.99 -40.27
N GLY A 821 31.70 23.02 -41.17
CA GLY A 821 32.55 22.92 -42.35
C GLY A 821 31.94 22.00 -43.42
N ILE A 822 32.60 21.94 -44.58
CA ILE A 822 32.27 20.94 -45.62
C ILE A 822 32.98 19.63 -45.24
N LEU A 823 32.23 18.54 -45.16
CA LEU A 823 32.73 17.21 -44.83
C LEU A 823 33.50 16.62 -46.02
N SER A 824 34.66 16.04 -45.75
CA SER A 824 35.42 15.30 -46.77
C SER A 824 34.78 13.94 -47.04
N VAL A 825 34.22 13.73 -48.23
CA VAL A 825 33.55 12.49 -48.60
C VAL A 825 34.57 11.36 -48.84
N THR A 826 34.79 10.52 -47.83
CA THR A 826 35.47 9.23 -48.01
C THR A 826 34.46 8.20 -48.51
N ARG A 827 34.30 8.08 -49.84
CA ARG A 827 33.37 7.13 -50.46
C ARG A 827 33.82 5.67 -50.25
N THR A 828 33.18 4.96 -49.32
CA THR A 828 32.98 3.51 -49.43
C THR A 828 31.76 3.28 -50.33
N THR A 829 31.97 2.65 -51.48
CA THR A 829 30.90 2.36 -52.45
C THR A 829 30.00 1.23 -51.95
N PHE A 830 28.77 1.56 -51.54
CA PHE A 830 27.65 0.63 -51.57
C PHE A 830 26.78 0.92 -52.81
N GLY A 831 26.30 -0.15 -53.45
CA GLY A 831 25.80 -0.09 -54.83
C GLY A 831 24.44 0.58 -54.99
N GLU A 832 24.27 1.27 -56.12
CA GLU A 832 23.01 1.85 -56.57
C GLU A 832 22.04 0.75 -57.03
N THR A 833 21.12 0.34 -56.17
CA THR A 833 19.86 -0.32 -56.59
C THR A 833 18.68 0.15 -55.75
N ARG A 834 18.15 1.33 -56.08
CA ARG A 834 16.72 1.67 -55.94
C ARG A 834 16.38 2.82 -56.88
N THR A 835 15.77 2.47 -58.02
CA THR A 835 15.12 3.44 -58.90
C THR A 835 13.98 4.11 -58.15
N THR A 836 14.07 5.43 -57.98
CA THR A 836 12.95 6.26 -57.52
C THR A 836 11.80 6.16 -58.51
N SER A 837 10.69 5.53 -58.11
CA SER A 837 9.43 5.66 -58.84
C SER A 837 8.94 7.11 -58.73
N ALA A 838 8.68 7.74 -59.87
CA ALA A 838 8.09 9.07 -59.93
C ALA A 838 6.69 9.08 -59.25
N PRO A 839 6.17 10.26 -58.85
CA PRO A 839 4.81 10.35 -58.34
C PRO A 839 3.84 9.84 -59.42
N LEU A 840 3.03 8.84 -59.07
CA LEU A 840 1.95 8.39 -59.93
C LEU A 840 0.93 9.52 -60.05
N SER A 841 0.67 9.97 -61.28
CA SER A 841 -0.45 10.85 -61.60
C SER A 841 -1.75 10.22 -61.10
N ALA A 842 -2.61 11.01 -60.47
CA ALA A 842 -3.96 10.55 -60.11
C ALA A 842 -4.71 10.08 -61.37
N PRO A 843 -5.39 8.93 -61.35
CA PRO A 843 -6.15 8.46 -62.51
C PRO A 843 -7.35 9.38 -62.77
N GLU A 844 -7.56 9.75 -64.03
CA GLU A 844 -8.74 10.47 -64.47
C GLU A 844 -9.99 9.58 -64.34
N THR A 845 -10.84 9.87 -63.37
CA THR A 845 -12.18 9.25 -63.28
C THR A 845 -13.18 10.09 -64.08
N THR A 846 -13.62 9.57 -65.22
CA THR A 846 -14.85 10.04 -65.87
C THR A 846 -16.07 9.76 -64.98
N PRO A 847 -17.12 10.61 -65.05
CA PRO A 847 -18.17 10.61 -64.04
C PRO A 847 -19.22 9.54 -64.31
N ASN A 848 -19.57 8.77 -63.28
CA ASN A 848 -20.92 8.26 -63.13
C ASN A 848 -21.36 8.45 -61.68
N GLN A 849 -22.52 9.06 -61.49
CA GLN A 849 -23.00 9.56 -60.21
C GLN A 849 -23.85 8.50 -59.51
N ASP A 850 -23.56 8.24 -58.24
CA ASP A 850 -24.59 7.96 -57.24
C ASP A 850 -24.22 8.74 -55.98
N PHE A 851 -24.99 9.78 -55.68
CA PHE A 851 -24.76 10.69 -54.55
C PHE A 851 -25.58 10.27 -53.34
N ARG A 852 -24.93 10.15 -52.17
CA ARG A 852 -25.49 10.62 -50.90
C ARG A 852 -24.46 11.42 -50.13
N THR A 853 -24.94 12.46 -49.47
CA THR A 853 -24.17 13.61 -48.99
C THR A 853 -24.17 13.71 -47.47
N THR A 854 -23.06 14.16 -46.89
CA THR A 854 -23.00 14.65 -45.50
C THR A 854 -22.41 16.06 -45.47
N ARG A 855 -23.26 17.04 -45.76
CA ARG A 855 -23.06 18.43 -45.33
C ARG A 855 -24.40 19.14 -45.18
N THR A 856 -24.86 19.30 -43.96
CA THR A 856 -26.01 20.14 -43.60
C THR A 856 -25.50 21.43 -42.96
N THR A 857 -25.64 22.53 -43.69
CA THR A 857 -25.65 23.89 -43.12
C THR A 857 -27.07 24.41 -43.23
N PHE A 858 -27.67 24.79 -42.10
CA PHE A 858 -28.99 25.41 -42.07
C PHE A 858 -28.96 26.86 -42.56
N SER A 859 -29.89 27.17 -43.47
CA SER A 859 -30.33 28.49 -43.92
C SER A 859 -31.66 28.24 -44.67
N ASN A 860 -32.70 29.08 -44.70
CA ASN A 860 -32.90 30.48 -44.35
C ASN A 860 -34.36 30.70 -43.92
N THR A 861 -34.66 31.86 -43.33
CA THR A 861 -35.85 32.63 -43.71
C THR A 861 -35.47 34.08 -44.02
N GLN A 862 -36.14 34.61 -45.03
CA GLN A 862 -36.14 35.96 -45.61
C GLN A 862 -36.09 37.13 -44.59
N GLU A 863 -35.66 38.36 -44.91
CA GLU A 863 -35.99 39.12 -46.13
C GLU A 863 -35.08 40.38 -46.39
N ASN A 864 -35.02 40.82 -47.66
CA ASN A 864 -34.73 42.18 -48.19
C ASN A 864 -33.30 42.80 -48.24
N ILE A 865 -33.17 43.82 -49.12
CA ILE A 865 -31.98 44.32 -49.85
C ILE A 865 -31.70 45.81 -49.50
N GLU A 866 -30.54 46.36 -49.93
CA GLU A 866 -30.14 47.79 -50.04
C GLU A 866 -29.53 48.45 -48.76
N GLU A 867 -28.53 49.35 -48.79
CA GLU A 867 -27.49 49.73 -49.78
C GLU A 867 -26.28 50.45 -49.08
N GLU A 868 -25.21 50.70 -49.85
CA GLU A 868 -23.92 51.42 -49.68
C GLU A 868 -23.58 52.35 -48.46
N GLY A 869 -22.26 52.55 -48.15
CA GLY A 869 -21.82 53.46 -47.04
C GLY A 869 -20.31 53.78 -46.79
N VAL A 870 -19.50 53.90 -47.85
CA VAL A 870 -18.10 54.43 -47.99
C VAL A 870 -17.33 55.19 -46.84
N GLN A 871 -16.06 54.76 -46.64
CA GLN A 871 -14.80 55.46 -46.18
C GLN A 871 -14.49 55.88 -44.71
N LEU A 872 -13.18 55.76 -44.40
CA LEU A 872 -12.43 56.01 -43.16
C LEU A 872 -11.15 56.83 -43.45
N ASN A 873 -10.65 57.63 -42.50
CA ASN A 873 -9.22 58.04 -42.42
C ASN A 873 -8.80 58.69 -41.08
N LEU A 874 -7.94 57.98 -40.31
CA LEU A 874 -6.66 58.39 -39.63
C LEU A 874 -6.56 59.69 -38.75
N PRO A 875 -5.51 59.89 -37.89
CA PRO A 875 -4.31 59.07 -37.54
C PRO A 875 -3.95 58.93 -36.01
N SER A 876 -2.80 58.29 -35.73
CA SER A 876 -2.06 57.99 -34.47
C SER A 876 -1.51 59.22 -33.67
N PRO A 877 -0.79 59.17 -32.50
CA PRO A 877 0.29 58.20 -32.07
C PRO A 877 0.63 57.91 -30.55
N ALA A 878 1.43 56.84 -30.33
CA ALA A 878 2.59 56.57 -29.41
C ALA A 878 2.71 56.93 -27.87
N MET A 879 2.91 55.86 -27.06
CA MET A 879 3.87 55.57 -25.92
C MET A 879 4.34 56.59 -24.84
N LYS A 880 4.31 56.15 -23.54
CA LYS A 880 5.47 55.87 -22.60
C LYS A 880 4.98 55.42 -21.17
N ILE A 881 5.56 54.37 -20.54
CA ILE A 881 6.49 54.32 -19.35
C ILE A 881 5.85 54.86 -18.03
N GLU A 882 5.87 54.28 -16.80
CA GLU A 882 6.88 53.68 -15.87
C GLU A 882 6.12 52.80 -14.80
N GLU A 883 6.56 51.62 -14.33
CA GLU A 883 7.44 51.26 -13.18
C GLU A 883 6.76 51.10 -11.76
N TYR A 884 7.39 50.34 -10.85
CA TYR A 884 6.84 49.65 -9.65
C TYR A 884 6.69 50.47 -8.35
N VAL A 885 5.70 50.12 -7.48
CA VAL A 885 5.74 50.35 -6.00
C VAL A 885 5.12 49.15 -5.24
N ALA A 886 5.61 48.91 -4.00
CA ALA A 886 5.32 47.76 -3.12
C ALA A 886 4.15 48.00 -2.10
N PRO A 887 3.73 47.01 -1.28
CA PRO A 887 2.43 47.04 -0.59
C PRO A 887 2.43 47.50 0.88
N THR A 888 1.30 48.06 1.30
CA THR A 888 0.83 48.34 2.69
C THR A 888 -0.71 48.36 2.67
N GLY A 889 -1.51 47.93 3.65
CA GLY A 889 -1.25 47.37 4.98
C GLY A 889 -2.41 47.73 5.93
N ALA A 890 -3.08 46.73 6.55
CA ALA A 890 -4.27 46.84 7.44
C ALA A 890 -5.55 47.45 6.80
N GLY A 891 -6.78 47.15 7.24
CA GLY A 891 -7.28 46.17 8.23
C GLY A 891 -8.69 46.56 8.73
N GLY A 892 -9.49 45.60 9.22
CA GLY A 892 -10.64 45.91 10.11
C GLY A 892 -12.04 45.37 9.73
N ALA A 893 -12.55 44.50 10.62
CA ALA A 893 -13.93 44.39 11.13
C ALA A 893 -15.11 43.83 10.28
N GLU A 894 -15.77 42.86 10.91
CA GLU A 894 -17.16 42.35 10.76
C GLU A 894 -18.21 43.43 11.18
N PRO A 895 -19.57 43.23 11.20
CA PRO A 895 -20.34 41.98 11.10
C PRO A 895 -21.70 42.02 10.32
N LEU A 896 -22.43 40.89 10.37
CA LEU A 896 -23.86 40.72 10.03
C LEU A 896 -24.80 41.47 11.01
N PRO A 897 -26.02 41.86 10.56
CA PRO A 897 -27.28 41.20 10.98
C PRO A 897 -28.27 40.99 9.79
N ASP A 898 -29.11 39.95 9.67
CA ASP A 898 -30.18 39.34 10.50
C ASP A 898 -31.62 39.91 10.28
N MET A 899 -32.57 39.00 9.99
CA MET A 899 -34.06 39.09 10.06
C MET A 899 -34.80 40.05 9.07
N GLU A 900 -36.06 39.83 8.62
CA GLU A 900 -37.10 38.81 8.92
C GLU A 900 -38.21 38.70 7.81
N ASN A 901 -38.83 37.52 7.69
CA ASN A 901 -40.23 37.17 7.31
C ASN A 901 -41.11 38.02 6.34
N CYS A 902 -41.80 37.33 5.40
CA CYS A 902 -43.27 37.15 5.45
C CYS A 902 -43.83 36.09 4.46
N CYS A 903 -44.97 35.48 4.82
CA CYS A 903 -45.57 34.28 4.19
C CYS A 903 -46.63 34.59 3.10
N VAL A 904 -47.15 33.54 2.41
CA VAL A 904 -48.59 33.15 2.31
C VAL A 904 -48.81 32.07 1.21
N ASN A 905 -49.86 31.26 1.34
CA ASN A 905 -50.18 30.07 0.51
C ASN A 905 -51.42 30.38 -0.40
N SER A 906 -52.15 29.49 -1.11
CA SER A 906 -52.25 28.01 -1.25
C SER A 906 -53.29 27.65 -2.34
N CYS A 907 -53.29 26.41 -2.86
CA CYS A 907 -54.50 25.65 -3.32
C CYS A 907 -55.22 26.08 -4.65
N VAL A 908 -55.98 25.27 -5.43
CA VAL A 908 -56.17 23.79 -5.62
C VAL A 908 -57.15 23.47 -6.82
N THR A 909 -57.08 22.26 -7.42
CA THR A 909 -58.10 21.50 -8.25
C THR A 909 -58.63 21.89 -9.66
N GLY A 910 -58.85 20.84 -10.49
CA GLY A 910 -59.97 20.64 -11.47
C GLY A 910 -59.53 20.41 -12.93
N ALA A 911 -59.54 19.23 -13.60
CA ALA A 911 -60.42 18.05 -13.71
C ALA A 911 -61.52 18.13 -14.82
N GLU A 912 -61.44 17.31 -15.88
CA GLU A 912 -62.59 16.64 -16.57
C GLU A 912 -62.18 15.59 -17.64
N LYS A 913 -63.10 14.66 -17.98
CA LYS A 913 -62.93 13.52 -18.93
C LYS A 913 -63.70 13.74 -20.25
N LEU A 914 -63.33 13.06 -21.33
CA LEU A 914 -64.27 12.47 -22.32
C LEU A 914 -63.61 11.40 -23.22
N GLU A 915 -64.40 10.44 -23.72
CA GLU A 915 -63.96 9.25 -24.47
C GLU A 915 -64.07 9.42 -26.01
N SER A 916 -63.25 8.70 -26.80
CA SER A 916 -63.69 7.70 -27.80
C SER A 916 -62.78 7.53 -29.05
N GLY A 917 -62.60 6.28 -29.50
CA GLY A 917 -62.74 5.91 -30.93
C GLY A 917 -61.50 5.92 -31.86
N ALA A 918 -60.81 4.77 -31.90
CA ALA A 918 -59.84 4.26 -32.89
C ALA A 918 -59.84 4.79 -34.36
N GLY A 919 -58.65 4.82 -34.99
CA GLY A 919 -58.46 4.94 -36.44
C GLY A 919 -56.99 5.03 -36.91
N GLU A 920 -56.41 3.90 -37.36
CA GLU A 920 -55.01 3.67 -37.78
C GLU A 920 -54.40 4.68 -38.79
N SER A 921 -53.11 5.02 -38.62
CA SER A 921 -52.03 4.65 -39.56
C SER A 921 -50.65 5.06 -39.01
N GLU A 922 -49.73 4.10 -38.86
CA GLU A 922 -48.39 4.31 -38.29
C GLU A 922 -47.41 4.86 -39.35
N GLU A 923 -46.86 6.05 -39.10
CA GLU A 923 -45.56 6.44 -39.66
C GLU A 923 -44.46 6.04 -38.67
N VAL A 924 -43.47 5.26 -39.14
CA VAL A 924 -42.35 4.80 -38.30
C VAL A 924 -41.45 5.99 -37.96
N ALA A 925 -41.49 6.44 -36.70
CA ALA A 925 -40.66 7.52 -36.19
C ALA A 925 -39.16 7.21 -36.32
N SER A 926 -38.33 8.24 -36.49
CA SER A 926 -36.89 8.04 -36.58
C SER A 926 -36.29 7.74 -35.21
N SER A 927 -35.16 7.01 -35.18
CA SER A 927 -34.50 6.64 -33.92
C SER A 927 -33.92 7.81 -33.10
N GLU A 928 -34.07 9.05 -33.57
CA GLU A 928 -33.73 10.27 -32.83
C GLU A 928 -34.98 10.92 -32.23
N ASP A 929 -36.14 10.86 -32.89
CA ASP A 929 -37.40 11.39 -32.35
C ASP A 929 -37.86 10.61 -31.10
N SER A 930 -37.75 9.27 -31.12
CA SER A 930 -38.02 8.42 -29.94
C SER A 930 -37.10 8.74 -28.75
N LYS A 931 -35.88 9.26 -28.99
CA LYS A 931 -34.92 9.60 -27.93
C LYS A 931 -35.23 10.94 -27.26
N VAL A 932 -35.76 11.90 -28.02
CA VAL A 932 -36.18 13.20 -27.45
C VAL A 932 -37.41 12.99 -26.57
N LEU A 933 -38.43 12.29 -27.08
CA LEU A 933 -39.63 11.92 -26.32
C LEU A 933 -39.30 11.16 -25.03
N ALA A 934 -38.37 10.20 -25.10
CA ALA A 934 -37.89 9.47 -23.93
C ALA A 934 -37.30 10.38 -22.83
N SER A 935 -36.54 11.41 -23.23
CA SER A 935 -35.92 12.34 -22.26
C SER A 935 -36.93 13.27 -21.59
N GLU A 936 -37.91 13.77 -22.33
CA GLU A 936 -38.96 14.65 -21.81
C GLU A 936 -39.94 13.88 -20.90
N ALA A 937 -40.28 12.64 -21.27
CA ALA A 937 -41.16 11.80 -20.49
C ALA A 937 -40.54 11.36 -19.14
N ILE A 938 -39.24 11.05 -19.11
CA ILE A 938 -38.53 10.73 -17.87
C ILE A 938 -38.35 11.99 -17.00
N ALA A 939 -38.11 13.17 -17.59
CA ALA A 939 -38.09 14.42 -16.84
C ALA A 939 -39.42 14.67 -16.11
N CYS A 940 -40.57 14.43 -16.77
CA CYS A 940 -41.89 14.49 -16.13
C CYS A 940 -42.05 13.52 -14.94
N ILE A 941 -41.45 12.31 -14.98
CA ILE A 941 -41.45 11.39 -13.83
C ILE A 941 -40.59 11.95 -12.69
N LEU A 942 -39.39 12.47 -13.00
CA LEU A 942 -38.43 12.96 -12.02
C LEU A 942 -38.84 14.28 -11.34
N GLU A 943 -39.62 15.11 -12.02
CA GLU A 943 -40.18 16.36 -11.48
C GLU A 943 -41.52 16.17 -10.74
N SER A 944 -42.16 15.00 -10.88
CA SER A 944 -43.40 14.69 -10.17
C SER A 944 -43.13 14.34 -8.70
N PRO A 945 -43.84 14.94 -7.72
CA PRO A 945 -43.53 14.76 -6.30
C PRO A 945 -43.86 13.37 -5.73
N ASP A 946 -44.84 12.66 -6.32
CA ASP A 946 -45.20 11.26 -6.01
C ASP A 946 -45.96 10.67 -7.23
N PRO A 947 -45.26 10.14 -8.26
CA PRO A 947 -45.89 9.52 -9.43
C PRO A 947 -46.37 8.08 -9.14
N SER A 948 -47.64 7.76 -9.42
CA SER A 948 -48.18 6.41 -9.19
C SER A 948 -47.58 5.38 -10.15
N TRP A 949 -47.59 4.11 -9.74
CA TRP A 949 -47.01 3.03 -10.53
C TRP A 949 -47.65 2.86 -11.90
N GLU A 950 -48.97 3.03 -12.03
CA GLU A 950 -49.64 2.96 -13.34
C GLU A 950 -49.13 4.05 -14.29
N VAL A 951 -48.93 5.27 -13.80
CA VAL A 951 -48.44 6.39 -14.63
C VAL A 951 -46.99 6.16 -15.05
N ILE A 952 -46.11 5.70 -14.15
CA ILE A 952 -44.73 5.35 -14.48
C ILE A 952 -44.71 4.21 -15.53
N LYS A 953 -45.56 3.20 -15.35
CA LYS A 953 -45.61 2.01 -16.18
C LYS A 953 -46.17 2.28 -17.59
N ASP A 954 -47.19 3.12 -17.70
CA ASP A 954 -47.73 3.53 -19.01
C ASP A 954 -46.68 4.36 -19.78
N ILE A 955 -46.03 5.33 -19.11
CA ILE A 955 -44.96 6.13 -19.74
C ILE A 955 -43.78 5.27 -20.20
N LEU A 956 -43.28 4.35 -19.37
CA LEU A 956 -42.19 3.44 -19.75
C LEU A 956 -42.63 2.41 -20.81
N GLY A 957 -43.93 2.06 -20.85
CA GLY A 957 -44.52 1.16 -21.83
C GLY A 957 -44.62 1.77 -23.23
N GLU A 958 -45.00 3.05 -23.34
CA GLU A 958 -45.04 3.79 -24.63
C GLU A 958 -43.63 3.98 -25.24
N MET A 959 -42.57 3.85 -24.44
CA MET A 959 -41.18 4.06 -24.87
C MET A 959 -40.49 2.79 -25.40
N GLU A 960 -41.17 1.63 -25.45
CA GLU A 960 -40.64 0.30 -25.85
C GLU A 960 -39.33 -0.15 -25.14
N ILE A 961 -38.99 0.44 -23.98
CA ILE A 961 -37.74 0.12 -23.26
C ILE A 961 -37.84 -1.24 -22.60
N ALA A 962 -37.13 -2.22 -23.15
CA ALA A 962 -37.17 -3.61 -22.69
C ALA A 962 -36.20 -3.87 -21.52
N SER A 963 -35.22 -2.99 -21.27
CA SER A 963 -34.27 -3.15 -20.15
C SER A 963 -33.73 -1.84 -19.57
N TYR A 964 -33.55 -1.81 -18.24
CA TYR A 964 -32.91 -0.68 -17.53
C TYR A 964 -31.52 -0.31 -18.05
N SER A 965 -30.81 -1.23 -18.69
CA SER A 965 -29.51 -1.00 -19.33
C SER A 965 -29.55 0.01 -20.49
N GLU A 966 -30.70 0.21 -21.13
CA GLU A 966 -30.83 1.13 -22.27
C GLU A 966 -30.84 2.60 -21.82
N LEU A 967 -31.22 2.88 -20.57
CA LEU A 967 -31.26 4.22 -19.98
C LEU A 967 -29.87 4.78 -19.62
N HIS A 968 -28.83 3.93 -19.56
CA HIS A 968 -27.49 4.28 -19.08
C HIS A 968 -26.71 5.29 -19.93
N GLY A 969 -27.23 5.66 -21.12
CA GLY A 969 -26.68 6.71 -21.98
C GLY A 969 -27.47 8.02 -22.00
N PHE A 970 -28.63 8.10 -21.35
CA PHE A 970 -29.58 9.21 -21.47
C PHE A 970 -29.75 10.03 -20.18
N LEU A 971 -29.53 9.41 -19.02
CA LEU A 971 -29.66 10.04 -17.70
C LEU A 971 -28.30 10.19 -17.04
N THR A 972 -28.13 11.26 -16.25
CA THR A 972 -27.00 11.34 -15.32
C THR A 972 -27.13 10.29 -14.22
N LEU A 973 -26.00 9.97 -13.59
CA LEU A 973 -25.93 9.00 -12.49
C LEU A 973 -26.79 9.41 -11.26
N GLY A 974 -27.17 10.68 -11.14
CA GLY A 974 -28.10 11.17 -10.13
C GLY A 974 -29.57 10.94 -10.52
N GLU A 975 -29.95 11.32 -11.74
CA GLU A 975 -31.30 11.13 -12.27
C GLU A 975 -31.68 9.65 -12.37
N PHE A 976 -30.75 8.77 -12.77
CA PHE A 976 -30.96 7.32 -12.78
C PHE A 976 -31.23 6.77 -11.38
N ALA A 977 -30.48 7.22 -10.36
CA ALA A 977 -30.69 6.80 -8.98
C ALA A 977 -32.02 7.33 -8.40
N GLN A 978 -32.44 8.53 -8.81
CA GLN A 978 -33.73 9.11 -8.42
C GLN A 978 -34.90 8.37 -9.08
N LEU A 979 -34.78 8.00 -10.36
CA LEU A 979 -35.77 7.18 -11.08
C LEU A 979 -35.89 5.79 -10.45
N GLU A 980 -34.76 5.13 -10.11
CA GLU A 980 -34.74 3.83 -9.44
C GLU A 980 -35.38 3.89 -8.04
N MET A 981 -35.23 5.01 -7.32
CA MET A 981 -35.91 5.24 -6.04
C MET A 981 -37.42 5.44 -6.21
N LEU A 982 -37.87 6.24 -7.17
CA LEU A 982 -39.29 6.49 -7.43
C LEU A 982 -40.02 5.23 -7.90
N VAL A 983 -39.42 4.45 -8.80
CA VAL A 983 -39.97 3.16 -9.24
C VAL A 983 -40.14 2.20 -8.06
N ARG A 984 -39.12 2.03 -7.21
CA ARG A 984 -39.21 1.14 -6.04
C ARG A 984 -40.21 1.61 -4.98
N ALA A 985 -40.39 2.92 -4.85
CA ALA A 985 -41.43 3.48 -3.98
C ALA A 985 -42.82 3.15 -4.52
N ALA A 986 -43.07 3.42 -5.81
CA ALA A 986 -44.33 3.15 -6.48
C ALA A 986 -44.67 1.64 -6.55
N GLU A 987 -43.69 0.77 -6.84
CA GLU A 987 -43.85 -0.69 -6.77
C GLU A 987 -44.28 -1.15 -5.36
N SER A 988 -43.78 -0.50 -4.30
CA SER A 988 -44.12 -0.86 -2.92
C SER A 988 -45.52 -0.45 -2.46
N GLU A 989 -46.20 0.46 -3.18
CA GLU A 989 -47.61 0.78 -2.93
C GLU A 989 -48.57 -0.26 -3.53
N VAL A 990 -48.12 -1.02 -4.55
CA VAL A 990 -48.94 -2.04 -5.24
C VAL A 990 -49.01 -3.37 -4.48
N ASP A 991 -48.00 -3.67 -3.67
CA ASP A 991 -47.93 -4.88 -2.83
C ASP A 991 -48.64 -4.72 -1.46
N MET A 992 -49.35 -3.61 -1.24
CA MET A 992 -50.19 -3.37 -0.06
C MET A 992 -51.65 -3.80 -0.35
N PRO A 993 -52.18 -4.87 0.28
CA PRO A 993 -53.60 -5.20 0.18
C PRO A 993 -54.46 -4.21 0.99
N ASP A 994 -55.61 -3.82 0.43
CA ASP A 994 -56.63 -2.89 0.97
C ASP A 994 -56.93 -3.03 2.49
#